data_AF-A0A970CEE7-F1
#
_entry.id   AF-A0A970CEE7-F1
#
_cell.length_a   1.000
_cell.length_b   1.000
_cell.length_c   1.000
_cell.angle_alpha   90.00
_cell.angle_beta   90.00
_cell.angle_gamma   90.00
#
_symmetry.space_group_name_H-M   'P 1'
#
loop_
_entity.id
_entity.type
_entity.pdbx_description
1 polymer ?
#
loop_
_entity_poly.entity_id
_entity_poly.type
_entity_poly.pdbx_seq_one_letter_code
_entity_poly.pdbx_strand_id
1 'polypeptide(L)'
;MHLAAPESVVGEIAIGLQRHEYPKGKQLFSRIFWPFKNSIDWFQPDGLYAFANKIFILTYKQYRILTTTNKAGPLISKQTMSHDSDGWRLLIANLGGGQMLKYVCLGIMVASLSNLAAAWGSQSAANIISIQGDGQFRPDDEAEWSAAEIQQDLLVGSFVRTGEYSRMGLLFSDRTQLRLNEKTILQIKDVTDQTRLRLESGRAWTQSKTLPGKLFMETPAATAAIRGTDWDVEVDESGRAVLTVLSGEVEFFNELGRVVVQQNESAEARIGHAPTKLIFVRPRDRVQWVTAYSVDPLRHIALSGCKPDELEQALASAPPAERGRILADLDRWGEADGMFNAGLTADPIGAGFAALRRGNPEEARSFFDRACATQGRDAELLALGRASVAIVTEDFGRAFASLTALTRETPLSQPAPFLLLADLMIYAGDLEKSAACLMQGLERFPDDAKLHSALARAYLFADERGKSREEIDSAQRIRERSVEAALAEGDLARVEGNAKSAARAYERAIEVKPADDRGWYGLGRVNTEKEEIRAGRGNLLKALELYPRGAGYQGELGTLESLANNFTASRAAFNQALKQNPDDYVALTGLGLLELKRGNTEAALDAFLRAGLMEPRYARVHVYTAVAYYQMGRVPESLDELKRASQLDEKDPMPHFMASIIHTDTMRPGLAVESARTALRLLPYLKSLNQLANDQEGLTNLGYAFSYLGMEEWAQRYAQDSYYPFWAGSHLFLADHYFGLFN
;
A
#
# COMPACT_ATOMS: atom_id res chain seq x y z
N MET A 1 19.36 13.15 -71.51
CA MET A 1 20.07 12.06 -72.21
C MET A 1 19.80 10.78 -71.41
N HIS A 2 19.00 9.88 -71.99
CA HIS A 2 18.75 8.46 -71.66
C HIS A 2 18.38 8.04 -70.21
N LEU A 3 17.45 7.12 -69.93
CA LEU A 3 16.43 6.36 -70.69
C LEU A 3 15.56 5.61 -69.64
N ALA A 4 14.25 5.70 -69.82
CA ALA A 4 13.25 4.63 -69.70
C ALA A 4 12.83 4.01 -68.34
N ALA A 5 11.52 4.11 -68.10
CA ALA A 5 10.67 3.20 -67.30
C ALA A 5 10.42 1.85 -68.03
N PRO A 6 9.84 0.85 -67.35
CA PRO A 6 8.42 0.53 -67.59
C PRO A 6 7.63 0.23 -66.29
N GLU A 7 6.45 0.84 -66.08
CA GLU A 7 5.10 0.24 -66.23
C GLU A 7 4.92 -1.10 -65.49
N SER A 8 4.13 -1.18 -64.40
CA SER A 8 2.66 -1.25 -64.36
C SER A 8 2.30 -1.68 -62.90
N VAL A 9 1.16 -1.49 -62.24
CA VAL A 9 -0.26 -1.32 -62.58
C VAL A 9 -0.89 -0.46 -61.46
N VAL A 10 -1.74 0.49 -61.86
CA VAL A 10 -2.59 1.28 -60.96
C VAL A 10 -3.73 0.40 -60.43
N GLY A 11 -3.83 0.31 -59.10
CA GLY A 11 -5.04 -0.13 -58.40
C GLY A 11 -5.45 0.98 -57.44
N GLU A 12 -6.56 1.65 -57.74
CA GLU A 12 -7.18 2.65 -56.88
C GLU A 12 -7.52 2.04 -55.51
N ILE A 13 -6.98 2.60 -54.43
CA ILE A 13 -7.55 2.44 -53.09
C ILE A 13 -8.23 3.76 -52.76
N ALA A 14 -9.54 3.80 -53.00
CA ALA A 14 -10.41 4.80 -52.45
C ALA A 14 -10.38 4.68 -50.92
N ILE A 15 -9.70 5.61 -50.23
CA ILE A 15 -9.82 5.77 -48.78
C ILE A 15 -11.17 6.44 -48.51
N GLY A 16 -12.19 5.62 -48.32
CA GLY A 16 -13.47 6.08 -47.81
C GLY A 16 -13.32 6.52 -46.35
N LEU A 17 -13.27 7.83 -46.11
CA LEU A 17 -13.53 8.43 -44.80
C LEU A 17 -15.01 8.21 -44.44
N GLN A 18 -15.35 7.04 -43.93
CA GLN A 18 -16.59 6.88 -43.18
C GLN A 18 -16.41 7.46 -41.79
N ARG A 19 -16.90 8.70 -41.58
CA ARG A 19 -17.23 9.21 -40.24
C ARG A 19 -18.19 8.21 -39.58
N HIS A 20 -17.68 7.40 -38.67
CA HIS A 20 -18.53 6.62 -37.77
C HIS A 20 -19.13 7.57 -36.73
N GLU A 21 -20.42 7.86 -36.85
CA GLU A 21 -21.20 8.43 -35.76
C GLU A 21 -21.32 7.38 -34.65
N TYR A 22 -20.47 7.48 -33.62
CA TYR A 22 -20.64 6.75 -32.38
C TYR A 22 -21.77 7.40 -31.55
N PRO A 23 -22.63 6.63 -30.87
CA PRO A 23 -23.61 7.19 -29.96
C PRO A 23 -22.90 8.01 -28.86
N LYS A 24 -23.42 9.23 -28.60
CA LYS A 24 -22.87 10.33 -27.78
C LYS A 24 -22.50 10.02 -26.32
N GLY A 25 -22.46 8.75 -25.89
CA GLY A 25 -22.03 8.32 -24.56
C GLY A 25 -20.66 7.66 -24.48
N LYS A 26 -20.00 7.29 -25.60
CA LYS A 26 -18.72 6.55 -25.58
C LYS A 26 -17.44 7.38 -25.80
N GLN A 27 -17.54 8.64 -26.23
CA GLN A 27 -16.38 9.51 -26.42
C GLN A 27 -15.75 10.01 -25.10
N LEU A 28 -16.48 9.94 -23.98
CA LEU A 28 -15.99 10.35 -22.67
C LEU A 28 -14.98 9.35 -22.05
N PHE A 29 -14.93 8.11 -22.55
CA PHE A 29 -14.34 6.98 -21.83
C PHE A 29 -12.92 6.56 -22.26
N SER A 30 -12.36 7.11 -23.34
CA SER A 30 -11.13 6.59 -23.96
C SER A 30 -9.85 7.39 -23.72
N ARG A 31 -9.91 8.50 -22.97
CA ARG A 31 -8.87 9.55 -23.06
C ARG A 31 -7.67 9.37 -22.14
N ILE A 32 -7.80 8.68 -21.01
CA ILE A 32 -6.68 8.52 -20.05
C ILE A 32 -6.01 7.14 -20.17
N PHE A 33 -6.70 6.14 -20.72
CA PHE A 33 -6.13 4.85 -21.10
C PHE A 33 -6.98 4.21 -22.19
N TRP A 34 -6.39 3.90 -23.34
CA TRP A 34 -7.01 2.96 -24.28
C TRP A 34 -6.59 1.54 -23.91
N PRO A 35 -7.51 0.60 -23.61
CA PRO A 35 -7.13 -0.80 -23.47
C PRO A 35 -6.63 -1.31 -24.83
N PHE A 36 -5.36 -1.71 -24.92
CA PHE A 36 -4.83 -2.41 -26.08
C PHE A 36 -5.60 -3.73 -26.28
N LYS A 37 -6.68 -3.67 -27.06
CA LYS A 37 -7.35 -4.85 -27.58
C LYS A 37 -6.89 -5.05 -29.02
N ASN A 38 -5.62 -5.44 -29.18
CA ASN A 38 -5.09 -5.88 -30.47
C ASN A 38 -4.80 -7.38 -30.41
N SER A 39 -5.78 -8.18 -30.81
CA SER A 39 -5.61 -9.09 -31.94
C SER A 39 -6.90 -9.08 -32.76
N ILE A 40 -6.79 -8.53 -33.97
CA ILE A 40 -7.74 -8.80 -35.05
C ILE A 40 -7.31 -10.18 -35.58
N ASP A 41 -7.88 -11.24 -35.03
CA ASP A 41 -7.89 -12.56 -35.65
C ASP A 41 -9.17 -12.68 -36.48
N TRP A 42 -9.05 -12.54 -37.80
CA TRP A 42 -10.10 -12.96 -38.71
C TRP A 42 -10.13 -14.49 -38.78
N PHE A 43 -11.23 -15.07 -38.30
CA PHE A 43 -11.71 -16.45 -38.54
C PHE A 43 -10.79 -17.64 -38.18
N GLN A 44 -11.06 -18.28 -37.04
CA GLN A 44 -11.50 -19.70 -36.97
C GLN A 44 -12.36 -19.92 -35.71
N PRO A 45 -13.52 -20.61 -35.79
CA PRO A 45 -14.44 -20.72 -34.68
C PRO A 45 -14.26 -22.05 -33.95
N ASP A 46 -13.49 -22.08 -32.86
CA ASP A 46 -13.52 -23.22 -31.93
C ASP A 46 -13.06 -22.77 -30.53
N GLY A 47 -13.86 -23.08 -29.51
CA GLY A 47 -13.37 -23.07 -28.12
C GLY A 47 -14.06 -22.14 -27.11
N LEU A 48 -15.36 -21.87 -27.24
CA LEU A 48 -16.18 -21.31 -26.15
C LEU A 48 -17.32 -22.29 -25.79
N TYR A 49 -16.92 -23.51 -25.42
CA TYR A 49 -17.79 -24.55 -24.86
C TYR A 49 -17.04 -25.35 -23.77
N ALA A 50 -16.47 -24.66 -22.78
CA ALA A 50 -15.81 -25.33 -21.65
C ALA A 50 -15.79 -24.47 -20.38
N PHE A 51 -16.93 -23.97 -19.91
CA PHE A 51 -17.09 -23.63 -18.48
C PHE A 51 -18.54 -23.58 -17.97
N ALA A 52 -19.54 -23.55 -18.87
CA ALA A 52 -20.96 -23.56 -18.48
C ALA A 52 -21.59 -24.97 -18.35
N ASN A 53 -20.79 -26.06 -18.41
CA ASN A 53 -21.33 -27.43 -18.49
C ASN A 53 -20.80 -28.40 -17.42
N LYS A 54 -20.52 -27.90 -16.20
CA LYS A 54 -20.13 -28.74 -15.05
C LYS A 54 -21.02 -28.63 -13.81
N ILE A 55 -22.14 -27.90 -13.88
CA ILE A 55 -23.15 -27.85 -12.80
C ILE A 55 -24.56 -28.29 -13.28
N PHE A 56 -24.75 -28.61 -14.57
CA PHE A 56 -26.06 -29.04 -15.12
C PHE A 56 -26.14 -30.52 -15.54
N ILE A 57 -25.14 -31.34 -15.20
CA ILE A 57 -25.14 -32.80 -15.43
C ILE A 57 -25.09 -33.51 -14.09
N LEU A 58 -26.22 -33.51 -13.37
CA LEU A 58 -26.54 -34.53 -12.36
C LEU A 58 -28.06 -34.68 -12.10
N THR A 59 -28.91 -33.86 -12.72
CA THR A 59 -30.38 -33.94 -12.57
C THR A 59 -31.15 -34.30 -13.84
N TYR A 60 -30.48 -34.62 -14.96
CA TYR A 60 -31.16 -34.93 -16.24
C TYR A 60 -31.14 -36.42 -16.66
N LYS A 61 -30.60 -37.32 -15.82
CA LYS A 61 -30.50 -38.77 -16.14
C LYS A 61 -31.61 -39.65 -15.53
N GLN A 62 -32.61 -39.06 -14.88
CA GLN A 62 -33.70 -39.80 -14.23
C GLN A 62 -35.09 -39.52 -14.81
N TYR A 63 -35.22 -38.65 -15.83
CA TYR A 63 -36.51 -38.21 -16.38
C TYR A 63 -36.76 -38.57 -17.86
N ARG A 64 -36.02 -39.55 -18.41
CA ARG A 64 -36.21 -40.00 -19.80
C ARG A 64 -36.21 -41.52 -19.94
N ILE A 65 -37.06 -42.17 -19.15
CA ILE A 65 -37.72 -43.43 -19.52
C ILE A 65 -39.21 -43.10 -19.39
N LEU A 66 -39.98 -43.30 -20.47
CA LEU A 66 -41.40 -42.95 -20.66
C LEU A 66 -41.66 -41.65 -21.44
N THR A 67 -41.34 -41.64 -22.74
CA THR A 67 -42.17 -40.91 -23.71
C THR A 67 -42.37 -41.74 -24.98
N THR A 68 -43.53 -42.38 -25.08
CA THR A 68 -44.25 -42.74 -26.31
C THR A 68 -45.71 -42.79 -25.86
N THR A 69 -46.64 -41.91 -26.24
CA THR A 69 -47.04 -41.54 -27.59
C THR A 69 -47.99 -40.32 -27.58
N ASN A 70 -47.82 -39.48 -28.60
CA ASN A 70 -48.82 -38.72 -29.39
C ASN A 70 -49.75 -37.67 -28.75
N LYS A 71 -49.51 -36.44 -29.25
CA LYS A 71 -50.42 -35.52 -29.97
C LYS A 71 -51.42 -34.64 -29.19
N ALA A 72 -51.23 -33.35 -29.48
CA ALA A 72 -52.22 -32.30 -29.81
C ALA A 72 -52.66 -31.32 -28.70
N GLY A 73 -52.31 -30.04 -28.95
CA GLY A 73 -53.22 -28.90 -28.80
C GLY A 73 -53.34 -28.24 -27.42
N PRO A 74 -53.72 -26.95 -27.34
CA PRO A 74 -53.05 -26.00 -26.47
C PRO A 74 -53.94 -25.33 -25.39
N LEU A 75 -53.28 -24.57 -24.51
CA LEU A 75 -53.76 -23.40 -23.75
C LEU A 75 -54.92 -23.61 -22.76
N ILE A 76 -54.71 -23.20 -21.50
CA ILE A 76 -55.48 -22.12 -20.82
C ILE A 76 -55.15 -22.04 -19.31
N SER A 77 -54.87 -20.81 -18.90
CA SER A 77 -55.03 -20.11 -17.59
C SER A 77 -54.50 -20.66 -16.26
N LYS A 78 -53.63 -19.84 -15.67
CA LYS A 78 -53.76 -19.19 -14.34
C LYS A 78 -54.98 -19.63 -13.51
N GLN A 79 -54.74 -20.10 -12.28
CA GLN A 79 -55.27 -19.43 -11.08
C GLN A 79 -54.62 -19.93 -9.78
N THR A 80 -54.44 -18.94 -8.92
CA THR A 80 -54.04 -18.89 -7.51
C THR A 80 -54.88 -19.74 -6.55
N MET A 81 -54.24 -20.37 -5.55
CA MET A 81 -54.81 -20.77 -4.25
C MET A 81 -53.68 -20.65 -3.21
N SER A 82 -53.65 -19.67 -2.30
CA SER A 82 -54.40 -19.52 -1.04
C SER A 82 -54.31 -20.73 -0.10
N HIS A 83 -53.74 -20.49 1.08
CA HIS A 83 -53.70 -21.38 2.23
C HIS A 83 -55.07 -21.92 2.59
N ASP A 84 -55.17 -23.23 2.80
CA ASP A 84 -56.00 -23.75 3.88
C ASP A 84 -55.44 -25.06 4.45
N SER A 85 -55.47 -25.12 5.77
CA SER A 85 -54.86 -26.13 6.62
C SER A 85 -55.90 -27.18 7.00
N ASP A 86 -56.10 -28.23 6.20
CA ASP A 86 -56.84 -29.42 6.65
C ASP A 86 -56.63 -30.70 5.80
N GLY A 87 -55.57 -30.76 5.00
CA GLY A 87 -55.26 -31.92 4.13
C GLY A 87 -54.42 -33.05 4.76
N TRP A 88 -53.94 -32.92 6.00
CA TRP A 88 -52.87 -33.79 6.53
C TRP A 88 -53.33 -34.99 7.36
N ARG A 89 -54.64 -35.16 7.60
CA ARG A 89 -55.16 -36.26 8.46
C ARG A 89 -55.48 -37.57 7.75
N LEU A 90 -55.16 -37.72 6.45
CA LEU A 90 -55.50 -38.92 5.67
C LEU A 90 -54.32 -39.61 4.97
N LEU A 91 -53.09 -39.46 5.50
CA LEU A 91 -51.90 -40.14 4.96
C LEU A 91 -50.93 -40.68 6.03
N ILE A 92 -51.45 -41.07 7.20
CA ILE A 92 -50.69 -41.82 8.22
C ILE A 92 -51.46 -43.08 8.63
N ALA A 93 -51.69 -43.98 7.68
CA ALA A 93 -52.24 -45.31 8.00
C ALA A 93 -51.64 -46.47 7.20
N ASN A 94 -50.67 -46.27 6.30
CA ASN A 94 -49.99 -47.39 5.62
C ASN A 94 -48.63 -46.97 5.03
N LEU A 95 -47.61 -46.77 5.87
CA LEU A 95 -46.24 -46.59 5.40
C LEU A 95 -45.26 -47.39 6.27
N GLY A 96 -44.70 -48.45 5.67
CA GLY A 96 -43.67 -49.29 6.27
C GLY A 96 -42.35 -48.54 6.51
N GLY A 97 -41.52 -49.10 7.41
CA GLY A 97 -40.34 -48.48 8.02
C GLY A 97 -39.28 -47.87 7.09
N GLY A 98 -39.35 -48.09 5.76
CA GLY A 98 -38.49 -47.42 4.78
C GLY A 98 -38.82 -45.95 4.51
N GLN A 99 -40.03 -45.48 4.83
CA GLN A 99 -40.39 -44.06 4.63
C GLN A 99 -40.04 -43.16 5.82
N MET A 100 -40.04 -43.70 7.05
CA MET A 100 -39.58 -42.97 8.25
C MET A 100 -38.12 -42.50 8.13
N LEU A 101 -37.24 -43.33 7.57
CA LEU A 101 -35.83 -42.97 7.36
C LEU A 101 -35.66 -41.82 6.33
N LYS A 102 -36.55 -41.74 5.33
CA LYS A 102 -36.52 -40.65 4.34
C LYS A 102 -36.95 -39.32 4.93
N TYR A 103 -37.94 -39.29 5.84
CA TYR A 103 -38.36 -38.06 6.50
C TYR A 103 -37.38 -37.60 7.59
N VAL A 104 -36.70 -38.52 8.28
CA VAL A 104 -35.61 -38.16 9.20
C VAL A 104 -34.40 -37.62 8.43
N CYS A 105 -33.99 -38.24 7.32
CA CYS A 105 -32.93 -37.70 6.47
C CYS A 105 -33.32 -36.38 5.79
N LEU A 106 -34.60 -36.19 5.42
CA LEU A 106 -35.10 -34.93 4.88
C LEU A 106 -35.15 -33.84 5.97
N GLY A 107 -35.51 -34.19 7.22
CA GLY A 107 -35.47 -33.29 8.36
C GLY A 107 -34.05 -32.87 8.74
N ILE A 108 -33.09 -33.79 8.71
CA ILE A 108 -31.66 -33.50 8.91
C ILE A 108 -31.12 -32.67 7.74
N MET A 109 -31.49 -32.97 6.49
CA MET A 109 -31.05 -32.22 5.33
C MET A 109 -31.66 -30.82 5.28
N VAL A 110 -32.91 -30.64 5.71
CA VAL A 110 -33.58 -29.33 5.84
C VAL A 110 -32.99 -28.54 7.02
N ALA A 111 -32.68 -29.18 8.16
CA ALA A 111 -31.99 -28.54 9.28
C ALA A 111 -30.53 -28.14 8.93
N SER A 112 -29.86 -28.95 8.11
CA SER A 112 -28.54 -28.65 7.54
C SER A 112 -28.61 -27.51 6.52
N LEU A 113 -29.66 -27.48 5.70
CA LEU A 113 -29.91 -26.42 4.72
C LEU A 113 -30.37 -25.12 5.36
N SER A 114 -31.06 -25.14 6.51
CA SER A 114 -31.38 -23.93 7.27
C SER A 114 -30.16 -23.36 8.00
N ASN A 115 -29.24 -24.20 8.46
CA ASN A 115 -27.94 -23.74 8.98
C ASN A 115 -27.00 -23.26 7.86
N LEU A 116 -27.08 -23.82 6.65
CA LEU A 116 -26.37 -23.29 5.47
C LEU A 116 -27.04 -22.02 4.89
N ALA A 117 -28.36 -21.88 4.98
CA ALA A 117 -29.08 -20.68 4.55
C ALA A 117 -28.85 -19.50 5.51
N ALA A 118 -28.68 -19.76 6.82
CA ALA A 118 -28.25 -18.76 7.79
C ALA A 118 -26.82 -18.26 7.51
N ALA A 119 -25.96 -19.10 6.94
CA ALA A 119 -24.62 -18.71 6.48
C ALA A 119 -24.62 -17.96 5.12
N TRP A 120 -25.74 -17.95 4.39
CA TRP A 120 -25.88 -17.30 3.07
C TRP A 120 -26.73 -16.02 3.13
N GLY A 121 -26.73 -15.34 4.28
CA GLY A 121 -27.50 -14.11 4.49
C GLY A 121 -26.78 -12.96 5.19
N SER A 122 -25.63 -13.18 5.85
CA SER A 122 -24.90 -12.08 6.49
C SER A 122 -23.90 -11.47 5.52
N GLN A 123 -24.29 -10.36 4.89
CA GLN A 123 -23.36 -9.55 4.11
C GLN A 123 -22.22 -9.07 5.03
N SER A 124 -20.97 -9.33 4.63
CA SER A 124 -19.78 -8.87 5.35
C SER A 124 -19.88 -7.34 5.56
N ALA A 125 -19.72 -6.91 6.81
CA ALA A 125 -19.82 -5.52 7.22
C ALA A 125 -18.49 -4.79 6.94
N ALA A 126 -17.39 -5.46 7.25
CA ALA A 126 -16.03 -5.02 6.95
C ALA A 126 -15.10 -6.21 6.75
N ASN A 127 -13.96 -5.96 6.14
CA ASN A 127 -12.91 -6.95 5.98
C ASN A 127 -11.61 -6.44 6.63
N ILE A 128 -10.90 -7.31 7.35
CA ILE A 128 -9.57 -6.99 7.87
C ILE A 128 -8.58 -7.05 6.71
N ILE A 129 -8.06 -5.90 6.30
CA ILE A 129 -7.14 -5.85 5.15
C ILE A 129 -5.67 -5.82 5.54
N SER A 130 -5.37 -5.48 6.79
CA SER A 130 -4.02 -5.48 7.33
C SER A 130 -3.99 -5.70 8.84
N ILE A 131 -2.93 -6.38 9.30
CA ILE A 131 -2.59 -6.56 10.71
C ILE A 131 -1.07 -6.40 10.81
N GLN A 132 -0.62 -5.55 11.74
CA GLN A 132 0.77 -5.39 12.12
C GLN A 132 0.87 -5.62 13.63
N GLY A 133 1.72 -6.55 14.08
CA GLY A 133 1.79 -6.93 15.50
C GLY A 133 0.57 -7.76 15.98
N ASP A 134 0.12 -7.52 17.21
CA ASP A 134 -0.97 -8.26 17.85
C ASP A 134 -2.34 -7.69 17.46
N GLY A 135 -3.04 -8.38 16.56
CA GLY A 135 -4.40 -8.10 16.15
C GLY A 135 -5.34 -9.23 16.55
N GLN A 136 -6.45 -8.89 17.19
CA GLN A 136 -7.40 -9.87 17.71
C GLN A 136 -8.84 -9.49 17.36
N PHE A 137 -9.71 -10.50 17.36
CA PHE A 137 -11.11 -10.41 16.98
C PHE A 137 -11.98 -11.19 17.95
N ARG A 138 -13.23 -10.77 18.10
CA ARG A 138 -14.33 -11.59 18.64
C ARG A 138 -15.64 -11.27 17.92
N PRO A 139 -16.52 -12.26 17.67
CA PRO A 139 -17.74 -12.06 16.90
C PRO A 139 -18.82 -11.23 17.62
N ASP A 140 -18.81 -11.23 18.95
CA ASP A 140 -19.74 -10.50 19.81
C ASP A 140 -19.09 -10.23 21.18
N ASP A 141 -19.83 -9.64 22.12
CA ASP A 141 -19.32 -9.23 23.42
C ASP A 141 -19.13 -10.40 24.42
N GLU A 142 -19.81 -11.53 24.19
CA GLU A 142 -19.74 -12.71 25.06
C GLU A 142 -18.62 -13.67 24.65
N ALA A 143 -18.18 -13.60 23.38
CA ALA A 143 -17.12 -14.43 22.86
C ALA A 143 -15.72 -14.04 23.36
N GLU A 144 -14.84 -15.03 23.50
CA GLU A 144 -13.42 -14.82 23.82
C GLU A 144 -12.66 -14.22 22.63
N TRP A 145 -11.62 -13.45 22.94
CA TRP A 145 -10.72 -12.91 21.93
C TRP A 145 -9.87 -14.02 21.32
N SER A 146 -9.84 -14.06 19.98
CA SER A 146 -8.94 -14.90 19.20
C SER A 146 -8.01 -14.05 18.34
N ALA A 147 -6.91 -14.62 17.85
CA ALA A 147 -6.10 -13.97 16.83
C ALA A 147 -6.96 -13.65 15.60
N ALA A 148 -6.76 -12.46 15.03
CA ALA A 148 -7.41 -12.04 13.80
C ALA A 148 -6.59 -12.46 12.57
N GLU A 149 -7.25 -12.66 11.44
CA GLU A 149 -6.61 -13.03 10.17
C GLU A 149 -6.80 -11.95 9.10
N ILE A 150 -5.80 -11.78 8.23
CA ILE A 150 -5.94 -10.92 7.04
C ILE A 150 -6.95 -11.57 6.09
N GLN A 151 -7.79 -10.74 5.47
CA GLN A 151 -8.97 -11.12 4.68
C GLN A 151 -10.14 -11.69 5.48
N GLN A 152 -10.10 -11.61 6.81
CA GLN A 152 -11.21 -12.03 7.64
C GLN A 152 -12.41 -11.09 7.48
N ASP A 153 -13.57 -11.66 7.19
CA ASP A 153 -14.85 -10.95 7.18
C ASP A 153 -15.35 -10.71 8.60
N LEU A 154 -15.80 -9.48 8.84
CA LEU A 154 -16.38 -9.01 10.08
C LEU A 154 -17.87 -8.78 9.88
N LEU A 155 -18.67 -9.26 10.82
CA LEU A 155 -20.11 -9.07 10.81
C LEU A 155 -20.50 -7.89 11.70
N VAL A 156 -21.73 -7.41 11.54
CA VAL A 156 -22.31 -6.48 12.51
C VAL A 156 -22.37 -7.16 13.88
N GLY A 157 -21.92 -6.45 14.93
CA GLY A 157 -21.77 -6.94 16.30
C GLY A 157 -20.33 -7.28 16.68
N SER A 158 -19.47 -7.54 15.69
CA SER A 158 -18.09 -7.94 15.91
C SER A 158 -17.22 -6.86 16.54
N PHE A 159 -16.20 -7.32 17.28
CA PHE A 159 -15.15 -6.48 17.83
C PHE A 159 -13.80 -6.86 17.24
N VAL A 160 -12.94 -5.85 17.15
CA VAL A 160 -11.52 -6.02 16.89
C VAL A 160 -10.71 -5.24 17.91
N ARG A 161 -9.51 -5.73 18.21
CA ARG A 161 -8.55 -5.00 19.03
C ARG A 161 -7.12 -5.15 18.56
N THR A 162 -6.29 -4.22 19.01
CA THR A 162 -4.85 -4.17 18.73
C THR A 162 -4.07 -4.05 20.04
N GLY A 163 -2.92 -4.72 20.11
CA GLY A 163 -1.97 -4.62 21.21
C GLY A 163 -1.10 -3.35 21.16
N GLU A 164 -0.07 -3.31 22.00
CA GLU A 164 0.96 -2.25 21.98
C GLU A 164 1.80 -2.34 20.69
N TYR A 165 2.20 -1.20 20.10
CA TYR A 165 2.89 -1.12 18.80
C TYR A 165 2.23 -1.89 17.65
N SER A 166 0.93 -2.14 17.76
CA SER A 166 0.16 -2.94 16.80
C SER A 166 -0.80 -2.06 16.01
N ARG A 167 -1.14 -2.46 14.78
CA ARG A 167 -2.05 -1.71 13.90
C ARG A 167 -2.97 -2.66 13.16
N MET A 168 -4.16 -2.19 12.81
CA MET A 168 -5.11 -2.97 12.03
C MET A 168 -5.85 -2.07 11.03
N GLY A 169 -5.92 -2.50 9.77
CA GLY A 169 -6.68 -1.82 8.72
C GLY A 169 -7.97 -2.55 8.42
N LEU A 170 -9.09 -1.82 8.40
CA LEU A 170 -10.41 -2.33 8.03
C LEU A 170 -10.94 -1.59 6.79
N LEU A 171 -11.50 -2.35 5.85
CA LEU A 171 -12.25 -1.82 4.73
C LEU A 171 -13.71 -2.25 4.86
N PHE A 172 -14.61 -1.30 5.03
CA PHE A 172 -16.05 -1.54 5.15
C PHE A 172 -16.69 -1.76 3.77
N SER A 173 -17.84 -2.43 3.76
CA SER A 173 -18.62 -2.69 2.53
C SER A 173 -19.09 -1.41 1.83
N ASP A 174 -19.28 -0.32 2.58
CA ASP A 174 -19.59 1.02 2.07
C ASP A 174 -18.34 1.79 1.60
N ARG A 175 -17.15 1.16 1.60
CA ARG A 175 -15.83 1.76 1.30
C ARG A 175 -15.35 2.78 2.33
N THR A 176 -15.97 2.86 3.50
CA THR A 176 -15.35 3.51 4.65
C THR A 176 -14.07 2.75 5.00
N GLN A 177 -12.99 3.49 5.20
CA GLN A 177 -11.69 2.96 5.52
C GLN A 177 -11.36 3.34 6.96
N LEU A 178 -10.88 2.39 7.73
CA LEU A 178 -10.54 2.60 9.12
C LEU A 178 -9.16 2.03 9.42
N ARG A 179 -8.32 2.79 10.10
CA ARG A 179 -7.02 2.34 10.59
C ARG A 179 -6.99 2.48 12.10
N LEU A 180 -6.82 1.36 12.78
CA LEU A 180 -6.68 1.26 14.22
C LEU A 180 -5.20 1.32 14.59
N ASN A 181 -4.86 2.15 15.57
CA ASN A 181 -3.52 2.20 16.16
C ASN A 181 -3.43 1.26 17.37
N GLU A 182 -2.29 1.26 18.05
CA GLU A 182 -2.08 0.44 19.23
C GLU A 182 -3.15 0.66 20.32
N LYS A 183 -3.35 -0.39 21.13
CA LYS A 183 -4.27 -0.38 22.29
C LYS A 183 -5.69 0.05 21.93
N THR A 184 -6.12 -0.25 20.71
CA THR A 184 -7.44 0.14 20.22
C THR A 184 -8.42 -1.00 20.37
N ILE A 185 -9.63 -0.70 20.84
CA ILE A 185 -10.79 -1.62 20.84
C ILE A 185 -11.93 -0.96 20.08
N LEU A 186 -12.43 -1.63 19.05
CA LEU A 186 -13.51 -1.14 18.19
C LEU A 186 -14.62 -2.18 18.07
N GLN A 187 -15.88 -1.74 18.15
CA GLN A 187 -17.07 -2.53 17.84
C GLN A 187 -17.74 -2.01 16.55
N ILE A 188 -18.16 -2.93 15.68
CA ILE A 188 -19.01 -2.63 14.51
C ILE A 188 -20.47 -2.77 14.93
N LYS A 189 -21.23 -1.68 15.01
CA LYS A 189 -22.62 -1.70 15.49
C LYS A 189 -23.66 -1.80 14.37
N ASP A 190 -23.40 -1.15 13.24
CA ASP A 190 -24.30 -1.15 12.08
C ASP A 190 -23.53 -0.72 10.82
N VAL A 191 -23.86 -1.26 9.66
CA VAL A 191 -23.32 -0.86 8.33
C VAL A 191 -24.41 -0.94 7.25
N THR A 192 -25.69 -1.00 7.62
CA THR A 192 -26.79 -1.22 6.67
C THR A 192 -27.21 0.08 5.98
N ASP A 193 -27.93 0.95 6.70
CA ASP A 193 -28.35 2.27 6.20
C ASP A 193 -27.37 3.38 6.57
N GLN A 194 -26.71 3.18 7.71
CA GLN A 194 -25.69 4.03 8.33
C GLN A 194 -24.58 3.12 8.87
N THR A 195 -23.34 3.62 8.83
CA THR A 195 -22.20 2.99 9.46
C THR A 195 -22.09 3.53 10.88
N ARG A 196 -22.26 2.68 11.89
CA ARG A 196 -22.11 3.02 13.31
C ARG A 196 -21.01 2.18 13.92
N LEU A 197 -20.03 2.86 14.51
CA LEU A 197 -18.86 2.26 15.12
C LEU A 197 -18.76 2.74 16.57
N ARG A 198 -18.21 1.91 17.45
CA ARG A 198 -17.88 2.31 18.82
C ARG A 198 -16.40 2.10 19.06
N LEU A 199 -15.69 3.18 19.36
CA LEU A 199 -14.29 3.17 19.78
C LEU A 199 -14.25 3.24 21.30
N GLU A 200 -13.86 2.15 21.96
CA GLU A 200 -13.85 2.07 23.42
C GLU A 200 -12.56 2.63 24.03
N SER A 201 -11.44 2.43 23.33
CA SER A 201 -10.10 2.91 23.72
C SER A 201 -9.19 2.94 22.50
N GLY A 202 -8.07 3.65 22.61
CA GLY A 202 -7.04 3.75 21.58
C GLY A 202 -7.36 4.80 20.53
N ARG A 203 -6.83 4.65 19.33
CA ARG A 203 -6.90 5.68 18.28
C ARG A 203 -7.31 5.08 16.95
N ALA A 204 -8.23 5.75 16.27
CA ALA A 204 -8.71 5.34 14.95
C ALA A 204 -8.70 6.52 13.98
N TRP A 205 -7.95 6.35 12.89
CA TRP A 205 -8.10 7.17 11.70
C TRP A 205 -9.22 6.61 10.84
N THR A 206 -10.10 7.47 10.34
CA THR A 206 -11.21 7.03 9.48
C THR A 206 -11.36 7.94 8.27
N GLN A 207 -11.67 7.32 7.14
CA GLN A 207 -11.99 8.00 5.90
C GLN A 207 -13.27 7.41 5.30
N SER A 208 -14.32 8.22 5.25
CA SER A 208 -15.53 7.86 4.51
C SER A 208 -15.39 8.25 3.05
N LYS A 209 -15.82 7.35 2.16
CA LYS A 209 -15.95 7.58 0.72
C LYS A 209 -17.43 7.69 0.29
N THR A 210 -18.36 7.79 1.25
CA THR A 210 -19.81 7.85 1.03
C THR A 210 -20.38 9.22 1.38
N LEU A 211 -21.65 9.44 1.02
CA LEU A 211 -22.34 10.71 1.23
C LEU A 211 -22.32 11.13 2.72
N PRO A 212 -22.12 12.43 3.04
CA PRO A 212 -22.15 12.96 4.40
C PRO A 212 -23.37 12.51 5.21
N GLY A 213 -23.19 12.27 6.52
CA GLY A 213 -24.29 12.05 7.47
C GLY A 213 -24.74 10.59 7.64
N LYS A 214 -23.98 9.63 7.12
CA LYS A 214 -24.24 8.19 7.31
C LYS A 214 -23.25 7.50 8.24
N LEU A 215 -22.22 8.17 8.75
CA LEU A 215 -21.20 7.56 9.60
C LEU A 215 -21.18 8.18 11.00
N PHE A 216 -21.24 7.33 12.02
CA PHE A 216 -21.20 7.72 13.43
C PHE A 216 -20.10 6.96 14.15
N MET A 217 -19.27 7.69 14.89
CA MET A 217 -18.26 7.13 15.78
C MET A 217 -18.65 7.44 17.22
N GLU A 218 -19.06 6.42 17.97
CA GLU A 218 -19.37 6.50 19.40
C GLU A 218 -18.09 6.33 20.20
N THR A 219 -17.90 7.17 21.23
CA THR A 219 -16.84 7.04 22.23
C THR A 219 -17.48 7.02 23.62
N PRO A 220 -16.75 6.65 24.70
CA PRO A 220 -17.30 6.71 26.06
C PRO A 220 -17.81 8.11 26.48
N ALA A 221 -17.22 9.19 25.94
CA ALA A 221 -17.56 10.56 26.34
C ALA A 221 -18.55 11.28 25.41
N ALA A 222 -18.58 10.94 24.12
CA ALA A 222 -19.40 11.62 23.10
C ALA A 222 -19.51 10.83 21.79
N THR A 223 -20.45 11.24 20.94
CA THR A 223 -20.65 10.70 19.59
C THR A 223 -20.24 11.73 18.54
N ALA A 224 -19.47 11.29 17.55
CA ALA A 224 -19.12 12.05 16.37
C ALA A 224 -20.00 11.63 15.19
N ALA A 225 -20.89 12.52 14.74
CA ALA A 225 -21.65 12.38 13.50
C ALA A 225 -20.88 13.03 12.36
N ILE A 226 -20.43 12.20 11.43
CA ILE A 226 -19.44 12.60 10.43
C ILE A 226 -20.11 13.10 9.16
N ARG A 227 -19.74 14.33 8.77
CA ARG A 227 -20.16 15.01 7.54
C ARG A 227 -18.93 15.44 6.75
N GLY A 228 -18.10 14.46 6.42
CA GLY A 228 -16.80 14.68 5.83
C GLY A 228 -16.16 13.37 5.40
N THR A 229 -14.92 13.44 4.98
CA THR A 229 -14.22 12.31 4.36
C THR A 229 -12.93 11.95 5.08
N ASP A 230 -12.50 12.71 6.09
CA ASP A 230 -11.25 12.42 6.79
C ASP A 230 -11.20 13.01 8.20
N TRP A 231 -10.99 12.16 9.21
CA TRP A 231 -10.86 12.54 10.61
C TRP A 231 -10.12 11.48 11.42
N ASP A 232 -9.74 11.86 12.63
CA ASP A 232 -9.01 11.04 13.59
C ASP A 232 -9.68 11.17 14.96
N VAL A 233 -9.83 10.04 15.66
CA VAL A 233 -10.40 10.00 17.02
C VAL A 233 -9.46 9.22 17.93
N GLU A 234 -9.12 9.80 19.07
CA GLU A 234 -8.34 9.18 20.13
C GLU A 234 -9.17 9.10 21.41
N VAL A 235 -9.13 7.96 22.11
CA VAL A 235 -9.78 7.72 23.40
C VAL A 235 -8.74 7.18 24.37
N ASP A 236 -8.45 7.97 25.42
CA ASP A 236 -7.51 7.56 26.46
C ASP A 236 -8.14 6.61 27.50
N GLU A 237 -7.32 6.09 28.42
CA GLU A 237 -7.75 5.17 29.47
C GLU A 237 -8.83 5.74 30.41
N SER A 238 -8.96 7.08 30.48
CA SER A 238 -10.01 7.75 31.26
C SER A 238 -11.34 7.86 30.51
N GLY A 239 -11.37 7.45 29.24
CA GLY A 239 -12.50 7.62 28.33
C GLY A 239 -12.63 9.04 27.77
N ARG A 240 -11.61 9.89 27.94
CA ARG A 240 -11.56 11.21 27.29
C ARG A 240 -11.30 10.99 25.81
N ALA A 241 -12.14 11.61 24.98
CA ALA A 241 -12.10 11.52 23.54
C ALA A 241 -11.60 12.84 22.92
N VAL A 242 -10.65 12.74 22.00
CA VAL A 242 -10.15 13.86 21.19
C VAL A 242 -10.44 13.56 19.73
N LEU A 243 -11.21 14.43 19.08
CA LEU A 243 -11.55 14.35 17.66
C LEU A 243 -10.79 15.43 16.90
N THR A 244 -10.19 15.06 15.77
CA THR A 244 -9.54 16.00 14.83
C THR A 244 -10.14 15.83 13.44
N VAL A 245 -10.59 16.92 12.81
CA VAL A 245 -11.21 16.89 11.48
C VAL A 245 -10.22 17.38 10.43
N LEU A 246 -9.92 16.53 9.45
CA LEU A 246 -8.93 16.80 8.40
C LEU A 246 -9.59 17.27 7.10
N SER A 247 -10.81 16.79 6.83
CA SER A 247 -11.61 17.23 5.69
C SER A 247 -13.11 17.06 5.98
N GLY A 248 -13.88 18.11 5.67
CA GLY A 248 -15.31 18.19 5.92
C GLY A 248 -15.63 18.78 7.28
N GLU A 249 -16.74 18.35 7.86
CA GLU A 249 -17.27 18.79 9.14
C GLU A 249 -17.69 17.59 9.98
N VAL A 250 -17.53 17.65 11.30
CA VAL A 250 -18.04 16.63 12.21
C VAL A 250 -18.82 17.31 13.34
N GLU A 251 -20.05 16.85 13.58
CA GLU A 251 -20.83 17.25 14.74
C GLU A 251 -20.44 16.32 15.90
N PHE A 252 -19.84 16.86 16.96
CA PHE A 252 -19.39 16.12 18.13
C PHE A 252 -20.24 16.49 19.34
N PHE A 253 -20.97 15.53 19.90
CA PHE A 253 -22.02 15.82 20.85
C PHE A 253 -22.21 14.71 21.89
N ASN A 254 -22.76 15.09 23.04
CA ASN A 254 -23.34 14.18 24.03
C ASN A 254 -24.60 14.82 24.62
N GLU A 255 -25.16 14.22 25.67
CA GLU A 255 -26.39 14.73 26.32
C GLU A 255 -26.24 16.14 26.91
N LEU A 256 -25.00 16.58 27.19
CA LEU A 256 -24.69 17.84 27.87
C LEU A 256 -24.37 18.98 26.90
N GLY A 257 -24.09 18.69 25.63
CA GLY A 257 -23.78 19.74 24.65
C GLY A 257 -23.32 19.20 23.29
N ARG A 258 -23.11 20.14 22.35
CA ARG A 258 -22.64 19.85 20.99
C ARG A 258 -21.67 20.91 20.50
N VAL A 259 -20.69 20.49 19.70
CA VAL A 259 -19.79 21.36 18.96
C VAL A 259 -19.68 20.89 17.52
N VAL A 260 -19.52 21.85 16.60
CA VAL A 260 -19.22 21.58 15.20
C VAL A 260 -17.72 21.80 14.98
N VAL A 261 -17.06 20.75 14.52
CA VAL A 261 -15.62 20.72 14.25
C VAL A 261 -15.43 20.75 12.74
N GLN A 262 -14.83 21.82 12.24
CA GLN A 262 -14.54 22.03 10.82
C GLN A 262 -13.14 21.55 10.46
N GLN A 263 -12.81 21.66 9.17
CA GLN A 263 -11.50 21.33 8.65
C GLN A 263 -10.36 22.01 9.43
N ASN A 264 -9.35 21.23 9.80
CA ASN A 264 -8.18 21.63 10.59
C ASN A 264 -8.51 22.10 12.01
N GLU A 265 -9.64 21.67 12.57
CA GLU A 265 -10.02 21.91 13.96
C GLU A 265 -10.10 20.60 14.73
N SER A 266 -10.02 20.70 16.06
CA SER A 266 -10.18 19.59 16.99
C SER A 266 -11.19 19.91 18.08
N ALA A 267 -11.72 18.89 18.72
CA ALA A 267 -12.54 19.00 19.91
C ALA A 267 -12.23 17.89 20.91
N GLU A 268 -12.39 18.17 22.20
CA GLU A 268 -12.30 17.18 23.26
C GLU A 268 -13.65 16.99 23.98
N ALA A 269 -13.92 15.76 24.41
CA ALA A 269 -15.02 15.40 25.29
C ALA A 269 -14.49 14.55 26.44
N ARG A 270 -15.01 14.79 27.65
CA ARG A 270 -14.73 14.00 28.85
C ARG A 270 -16.03 13.45 29.39
N ILE A 271 -15.98 12.29 30.03
CA ILE A 271 -17.15 11.69 30.67
C ILE A 271 -17.76 12.72 31.65
N GLY A 272 -19.07 12.94 31.52
CA GLY A 272 -19.81 13.88 32.36
C GLY A 272 -19.63 15.38 32.03
N HIS A 273 -18.95 15.73 30.93
CA HIS A 273 -18.77 17.13 30.51
C HIS A 273 -19.23 17.35 29.07
N ALA A 274 -19.70 18.55 28.74
CA ALA A 274 -20.01 18.90 27.35
C ALA A 274 -18.73 18.94 26.48
N PRO A 275 -18.80 18.53 25.20
CA PRO A 275 -17.67 18.65 24.29
C PRO A 275 -17.22 20.10 24.16
N THR A 276 -15.90 20.33 24.06
CA THR A 276 -15.30 21.65 23.92
C THR A 276 -14.36 21.68 22.73
N LYS A 277 -14.36 22.79 22.00
CA LYS A 277 -13.52 22.99 20.82
C LYS A 277 -12.11 23.38 21.26
N LEU A 278 -11.11 22.74 20.67
CA LEU A 278 -9.70 23.06 20.88
C LEU A 278 -9.19 23.95 19.74
N ILE A 279 -8.32 24.91 20.06
CA ILE A 279 -7.66 25.78 19.08
C ILE A 279 -6.20 25.34 19.00
N PHE A 280 -5.79 24.85 17.81
CA PHE A 280 -4.49 24.31 17.36
C PHE A 280 -4.32 22.78 17.34
N VAL A 281 -3.94 22.25 16.17
CA VAL A 281 -2.71 21.45 15.88
C VAL A 281 -2.34 21.68 14.41
N ARG A 282 -1.06 21.87 14.07
CA ARG A 282 -0.67 22.09 12.67
C ARG A 282 -0.92 20.78 11.91
N PRO A 283 -1.57 20.79 10.74
CA PRO A 283 -1.78 19.56 9.97
C PRO A 283 -0.46 18.84 9.62
N ARG A 284 0.70 19.50 9.65
CA ARG A 284 2.01 18.85 9.46
C ARG A 284 2.48 18.00 10.65
N ASP A 285 1.93 18.22 11.85
CA ASP A 285 2.18 17.41 13.06
C ASP A 285 1.32 16.13 13.05
N ARG A 286 0.66 15.84 11.90
CA ARG A 286 0.07 14.55 11.55
C ARG A 286 1.05 13.43 11.93
N VAL A 287 0.58 12.47 12.73
CA VAL A 287 1.25 11.16 12.83
C VAL A 287 1.41 10.62 11.40
N GLN A 288 2.61 10.15 11.09
CA GLN A 288 2.90 9.44 9.85
C GLN A 288 2.70 7.96 10.17
N TRP A 289 1.62 7.37 9.64
CA TRP A 289 1.08 6.12 10.17
C TRP A 289 1.74 4.88 9.59
N VAL A 290 2.46 5.00 8.46
CA VAL A 290 3.31 3.94 7.91
C VAL A 290 4.48 4.56 7.16
N THR A 291 5.66 4.48 7.76
CA THR A 291 6.83 4.34 6.92
C THR A 291 6.79 2.91 6.36
N ALA A 292 6.95 2.70 5.05
CA ALA A 292 7.24 1.38 4.46
C ALA A 292 8.66 0.91 4.87
N TYR A 293 8.92 1.03 6.16
CA TYR A 293 10.19 0.89 6.83
C TYR A 293 10.21 -0.49 7.43
N SER A 294 11.18 -1.28 7.00
CA SER A 294 11.47 -2.57 7.61
C SER A 294 12.62 -2.40 8.58
N VAL A 295 12.44 -2.85 9.81
CA VAL A 295 13.55 -2.97 10.75
C VAL A 295 14.30 -4.26 10.42
N ASP A 296 15.53 -4.15 9.94
CA ASP A 296 16.42 -5.29 9.72
C ASP A 296 17.48 -5.32 10.82
N PRO A 297 17.34 -6.21 11.81
CA PRO A 297 18.19 -6.17 12.99
C PRO A 297 19.65 -6.54 12.69
N LEU A 298 19.92 -7.27 11.61
CA LEU A 298 21.26 -7.79 11.29
C LEU A 298 22.19 -6.72 10.70
N ARG A 299 21.66 -5.56 10.31
CA ARG A 299 22.45 -4.50 9.65
C ARG A 299 23.33 -3.71 10.63
N HIS A 300 22.87 -3.59 11.87
CA HIS A 300 23.50 -2.69 12.85
C HIS A 300 24.45 -3.42 13.80
N ILE A 301 24.28 -4.73 13.98
CA ILE A 301 24.99 -5.53 14.98
C ILE A 301 26.34 -5.99 14.42
N ALA A 302 27.43 -5.65 15.11
CA ALA A 302 28.74 -6.24 14.88
C ALA A 302 28.98 -7.39 15.87
N LEU A 303 29.38 -8.57 15.38
CA LEU A 303 29.58 -9.76 16.21
C LEU A 303 30.98 -9.82 16.82
N SER A 304 31.99 -9.36 16.09
CA SER A 304 33.39 -9.40 16.52
C SER A 304 33.80 -8.22 17.38
N GLY A 305 33.08 -7.10 17.32
CA GLY A 305 33.47 -5.84 17.95
C GLY A 305 34.76 -5.21 17.38
N CYS A 306 35.35 -5.78 16.33
CA CYS A 306 36.46 -5.19 15.60
C CYS A 306 35.96 -4.03 14.73
N LYS A 307 36.82 -3.03 14.52
CA LYS A 307 36.53 -1.96 13.56
C LYS A 307 36.54 -2.52 12.14
N PRO A 308 35.68 -2.02 11.23
CA PRO A 308 35.62 -2.53 9.86
C PRO A 308 36.97 -2.58 9.13
N ASP A 309 37.81 -1.55 9.30
CA ASP A 309 39.13 -1.45 8.67
C ASP A 309 40.16 -2.45 9.23
N GLU A 310 39.88 -3.08 10.38
CA GLU A 310 40.79 -4.00 11.08
C GLU A 310 40.39 -5.48 10.91
N LEU A 311 39.21 -5.76 10.32
CA LEU A 311 38.62 -7.10 10.28
C LEU A 311 39.53 -8.14 9.60
N GLU A 312 40.10 -7.83 8.43
CA GLU A 312 40.99 -8.76 7.71
C GLU A 312 42.28 -9.05 8.48
N GLN A 313 42.84 -8.03 9.15
CA GLN A 313 44.01 -8.21 9.99
C GLN A 313 43.67 -9.06 11.23
N ALA A 314 42.53 -8.80 11.87
CA ALA A 314 42.06 -9.54 13.04
C ALA A 314 41.78 -11.01 12.70
N LEU A 315 41.24 -11.31 11.52
CA LEU A 315 40.93 -12.67 11.06
C LEU A 315 42.16 -13.58 11.00
N ALA A 316 43.33 -13.01 10.70
CA ALA A 316 44.58 -13.75 10.57
C ALA A 316 45.09 -14.32 11.91
N SER A 317 44.80 -13.64 13.03
CA SER A 317 45.30 -13.99 14.37
C SER A 317 44.23 -14.47 15.34
N ALA A 318 42.94 -14.42 14.97
CA ALA A 318 41.84 -14.71 15.87
C ALA A 318 41.69 -16.22 16.20
N PRO A 319 41.23 -16.56 17.42
CA PRO A 319 40.86 -17.94 17.77
C PRO A 319 39.59 -18.40 17.03
N PRO A 320 39.35 -19.72 16.86
CA PRO A 320 38.28 -20.24 16.00
C PRO A 320 36.87 -19.64 16.21
N ALA A 321 36.43 -19.47 17.46
CA ALA A 321 35.13 -18.89 17.76
C ALA A 321 35.03 -17.41 17.31
N GLU A 322 36.08 -16.62 17.52
CA GLU A 322 36.13 -15.21 17.13
C GLU A 322 36.34 -15.05 15.62
N ARG A 323 37.04 -16.00 14.96
CA ARG A 323 37.13 -16.05 13.49
C ARG A 323 35.76 -16.16 12.84
N GLY A 324 34.86 -16.98 13.38
CA GLY A 324 33.48 -17.08 12.89
C GLY A 324 32.76 -15.74 12.91
N ARG A 325 32.88 -14.99 14.02
CA ARG A 325 32.27 -13.66 14.17
C ARG A 325 32.89 -12.61 13.25
N ILE A 326 34.22 -12.62 13.09
CA ILE A 326 34.92 -11.72 12.15
C ILE A 326 34.52 -12.03 10.70
N LEU A 327 34.43 -13.31 10.33
CA LEU A 327 33.97 -13.73 9.01
C LEU A 327 32.54 -13.26 8.75
N ALA A 328 31.66 -13.31 9.75
CA ALA A 328 30.30 -12.80 9.65
C ALA A 328 30.27 -11.27 9.43
N ASP A 329 31.07 -10.51 10.17
CA ASP A 329 31.19 -9.05 9.99
C ASP A 329 31.81 -8.66 8.64
N LEU A 330 32.63 -9.54 8.05
CA LEU A 330 33.14 -9.45 6.66
C LEU A 330 32.12 -9.92 5.60
N ASP A 331 30.89 -10.26 6.00
CA ASP A 331 29.85 -10.86 5.16
C ASP A 331 30.19 -12.22 4.51
N ARG A 332 31.18 -12.95 5.04
CA ARG A 332 31.59 -14.29 4.63
C ARG A 332 30.82 -15.38 5.40
N TRP A 333 29.49 -15.29 5.36
CA TRP A 333 28.59 -16.11 6.19
C TRP A 333 28.67 -17.61 5.92
N GLY A 334 28.97 -18.03 4.69
CA GLY A 334 29.17 -19.45 4.38
C GLY A 334 30.36 -20.06 5.13
N GLU A 335 31.42 -19.29 5.35
CA GLU A 335 32.58 -19.72 6.14
C GLU A 335 32.30 -19.58 7.64
N ALA A 336 31.61 -18.52 8.05
CA ALA A 336 31.22 -18.28 9.44
C ALA A 336 30.33 -19.40 10.00
N ASP A 337 29.31 -19.84 9.26
CA ASP A 337 28.37 -20.89 9.69
C ASP A 337 29.07 -22.23 9.96
N GLY A 338 30.09 -22.57 9.16
CA GLY A 338 30.92 -23.74 9.41
C GLY A 338 31.71 -23.64 10.72
N MET A 339 32.16 -22.44 11.09
CA MET A 339 32.89 -22.20 12.34
C MET A 339 31.96 -22.20 13.57
N PHE A 340 30.76 -21.62 13.45
CA PHE A 340 29.80 -21.55 14.56
C PHE A 340 29.33 -22.94 15.03
N ASN A 341 29.27 -23.91 14.12
CA ASN A 341 28.80 -25.26 14.41
C ASN A 341 29.93 -26.29 14.71
N ALA A 342 31.18 -25.84 14.81
CA ALA A 342 32.34 -26.72 14.94
C ALA A 342 32.56 -27.27 16.37
N GLY A 343 31.86 -28.35 16.73
CA GLY A 343 32.19 -29.23 17.86
C GLY A 343 32.30 -28.54 19.23
N LEU A 344 33.42 -28.73 19.95
CA LEU A 344 33.68 -28.18 21.29
C LEU A 344 33.91 -26.65 21.31
N THR A 345 34.04 -26.01 20.15
CA THR A 345 34.22 -24.55 19.98
C THR A 345 32.97 -23.89 19.40
N ALA A 346 31.81 -24.53 19.51
CA ALA A 346 30.56 -24.01 19.00
C ALA A 346 30.23 -22.66 19.65
N ASP A 347 29.85 -21.68 18.82
CA ASP A 347 29.41 -20.36 19.25
C ASP A 347 27.90 -20.25 19.02
N PRO A 348 27.08 -20.57 20.05
CA PRO A 348 25.63 -20.56 19.90
C PRO A 348 25.08 -19.16 19.57
N ILE A 349 25.77 -18.08 19.99
CA ILE A 349 25.36 -16.72 19.66
C ILE A 349 25.53 -16.48 18.16
N GLY A 350 26.71 -16.77 17.61
CA GLY A 350 26.97 -16.69 16.17
C GLY A 350 26.04 -17.58 15.35
N ALA A 351 25.81 -18.82 15.79
CA ALA A 351 24.86 -19.74 15.14
C ALA A 351 23.42 -19.19 15.15
N GLY A 352 22.99 -18.53 16.23
CA GLY A 352 21.70 -17.85 16.31
C GLY A 352 21.56 -16.73 15.28
N PHE A 353 22.57 -15.89 15.12
CA PHE A 353 22.58 -14.84 14.07
C PHE A 353 22.62 -15.42 12.65
N ALA A 354 23.37 -16.52 12.43
CA ALA A 354 23.36 -17.23 11.15
C ALA A 354 21.96 -17.80 10.83
N ALA A 355 21.26 -18.36 11.82
CA ALA A 355 19.88 -18.83 11.67
C ALA A 355 18.90 -17.68 11.36
N LEU A 356 19.05 -16.51 12.01
CA LEU A 356 18.29 -15.31 11.67
C LEU A 356 18.54 -14.85 10.23
N ARG A 357 19.78 -14.91 9.74
CA ARG A 357 20.12 -14.55 8.35
C ARG A 357 19.52 -15.51 7.33
N ARG A 358 19.48 -16.81 7.63
CA ARG A 358 18.71 -17.81 6.86
C ARG A 358 17.19 -17.59 7.00
N GLY A 359 16.80 -16.76 7.96
CA GLY A 359 15.44 -16.36 8.25
C GLY A 359 14.61 -17.48 8.86
N ASN A 360 15.24 -18.19 9.80
CA ASN A 360 14.65 -19.22 10.62
C ASN A 360 14.66 -18.76 12.10
N PRO A 361 13.71 -17.91 12.52
CA PRO A 361 13.71 -17.30 13.85
C PRO A 361 13.53 -18.31 14.99
N GLU A 362 12.85 -19.44 14.76
CA GLU A 362 12.67 -20.49 15.76
C GLU A 362 13.98 -21.25 16.04
N GLU A 363 14.75 -21.55 15.00
CA GLU A 363 16.09 -22.12 15.15
C GLU A 363 17.03 -21.13 15.87
N ALA A 364 16.98 -19.85 15.50
CA ALA A 364 17.74 -18.81 16.18
C ALA A 364 17.41 -18.71 17.67
N ARG A 365 16.11 -18.73 18.02
CA ARG A 365 15.63 -18.73 19.40
C ARG A 365 16.21 -19.91 20.18
N SER A 366 16.17 -21.11 19.62
CA SER A 366 16.78 -22.32 20.22
C SER A 366 18.27 -22.15 20.52
N PHE A 367 19.03 -21.54 19.60
CA PHE A 367 20.44 -21.25 19.82
C PHE A 367 20.65 -20.22 20.95
N PHE A 368 19.89 -19.12 20.97
CA PHE A 368 19.97 -18.10 22.02
C PHE A 368 19.48 -18.57 23.39
N ASP A 369 18.57 -19.54 23.45
CA ASP A 369 18.10 -20.12 24.72
C ASP A 369 19.16 -21.05 25.33
N ARG A 370 19.98 -21.70 24.49
CA ARG A 370 21.10 -22.54 24.91
C ARG A 370 22.37 -21.76 25.24
N ALA A 371 22.48 -20.52 24.77
CA ALA A 371 23.64 -19.67 25.04
C ALA A 371 23.63 -19.17 26.50
N CYS A 372 24.75 -19.34 27.19
CA CYS A 372 24.95 -18.84 28.55
C CYS A 372 25.98 -17.71 28.55
N ALA A 373 25.51 -16.46 28.58
CA ALA A 373 26.35 -15.29 28.79
C ALA A 373 25.67 -14.35 29.78
N THR A 374 26.31 -14.07 30.91
CA THR A 374 25.72 -13.26 31.99
C THR A 374 26.30 -11.86 32.11
N GLN A 375 27.49 -11.60 31.53
CA GLN A 375 28.16 -10.30 31.54
C GLN A 375 29.02 -10.09 30.29
N GLY A 376 29.36 -8.83 29.99
CA GLY A 376 30.25 -8.45 28.89
C GLY A 376 29.60 -8.49 27.51
N ARG A 377 30.44 -8.40 26.46
CA ARG A 377 30.01 -8.32 25.04
C ARG A 377 29.09 -9.47 24.64
N ASP A 378 29.35 -10.68 25.11
CA ASP A 378 28.53 -11.84 24.74
C ASP A 378 27.13 -11.80 25.38
N ALA A 379 26.98 -11.18 26.56
CA ALA A 379 25.67 -10.95 27.14
C ALA A 379 24.88 -9.88 26.36
N GLU A 380 25.57 -8.81 25.94
CA GLU A 380 25.00 -7.77 25.06
C GLU A 380 24.55 -8.38 23.72
N LEU A 381 25.42 -9.17 23.05
CA LEU A 381 25.10 -9.84 21.79
C LEU A 381 23.95 -10.82 21.92
N LEU A 382 23.89 -11.56 23.04
CA LEU A 382 22.79 -12.47 23.31
C LEU A 382 21.45 -11.73 23.46
N ALA A 383 21.45 -10.60 24.18
CA ALA A 383 20.28 -9.76 24.34
C ALA A 383 19.86 -9.12 23.00
N LEU A 384 20.82 -8.64 22.20
CA LEU A 384 20.57 -8.16 20.84
C LEU A 384 20.01 -9.27 19.94
N GLY A 385 20.52 -10.49 20.04
CA GLY A 385 20.01 -11.65 19.30
C GLY A 385 18.56 -11.98 19.64
N ARG A 386 18.21 -11.96 20.94
CA ARG A 386 16.83 -12.14 21.41
C ARG A 386 15.90 -11.01 20.97
N ALA A 387 16.37 -9.76 21.03
CA ALA A 387 15.63 -8.62 20.49
C ALA A 387 15.44 -8.75 18.97
N SER A 388 16.44 -9.23 18.24
CA SER A 388 16.37 -9.49 16.79
C SER A 388 15.32 -10.55 16.45
N VAL A 389 15.23 -11.63 17.24
CA VAL A 389 14.16 -12.62 17.11
C VAL A 389 12.80 -11.95 17.30
N ALA A 390 12.63 -11.14 18.34
CA ALA A 390 11.37 -10.44 18.61
C ALA A 390 10.98 -9.49 17.46
N ILE A 391 11.93 -8.75 16.88
CA ILE A 391 11.72 -7.90 15.70
C ILE A 391 11.24 -8.73 14.50
N VAL A 392 11.93 -9.83 14.18
CA VAL A 392 11.62 -10.67 13.01
C VAL A 392 10.29 -11.43 13.18
N THR A 393 9.88 -11.70 14.42
CA THR A 393 8.56 -12.28 14.73
C THR A 393 7.48 -11.24 15.03
N GLU A 394 7.76 -9.96 14.78
CA GLU A 394 6.84 -8.82 15.02
C GLU A 394 6.34 -8.67 16.47
N ASP A 395 7.07 -9.23 17.45
CA ASP A 395 6.86 -8.99 18.88
C ASP A 395 7.57 -7.67 19.27
N PHE A 396 7.06 -6.57 18.72
CA PHE A 396 7.68 -5.26 18.86
C PHE A 396 7.68 -4.78 20.31
N GLY A 397 6.65 -5.10 21.10
CA GLY A 397 6.60 -4.76 22.52
C GLY A 397 7.79 -5.33 23.29
N ARG A 398 8.09 -6.63 23.08
CA ARG A 398 9.27 -7.26 23.69
C ARG A 398 10.58 -6.69 23.14
N ALA A 399 10.66 -6.40 21.84
CA ALA A 399 11.84 -5.79 21.23
C ALA A 399 12.14 -4.41 21.82
N PHE A 400 11.13 -3.53 21.91
CA PHE A 400 11.22 -2.20 22.53
C PHE A 400 11.69 -2.27 23.98
N ALA A 401 11.05 -3.12 24.80
CA ALA A 401 11.40 -3.28 26.20
C ALA A 401 12.87 -3.75 26.36
N SER A 402 13.28 -4.75 25.57
CA SER A 402 14.62 -5.32 25.62
C SER A 402 15.70 -4.32 25.19
N LEU A 403 15.48 -3.60 24.08
CA LEU A 403 16.43 -2.60 23.58
C LEU A 403 16.50 -1.37 24.49
N THR A 404 15.37 -0.94 25.06
CA THR A 404 15.35 0.16 26.04
C THR A 404 16.09 -0.21 27.32
N ALA A 405 16.03 -1.48 27.75
CA ALA A 405 16.83 -1.95 28.87
C ALA A 405 18.33 -1.91 28.52
N LEU A 406 18.71 -2.43 27.34
CA LEU A 406 20.10 -2.42 26.86
C LEU A 406 20.67 -1.01 26.74
N THR A 407 19.90 -0.05 26.23
CA THR A 407 20.39 1.34 26.16
C THR A 407 20.60 1.95 27.54
N ARG A 408 20.14 1.37 28.66
CA ARG A 408 20.45 1.87 30.02
C ARG A 408 21.67 1.19 30.63
N GLU A 409 22.15 0.10 30.06
CA GLU A 409 23.32 -0.62 30.57
C GLU A 409 24.61 0.17 30.32
N THR A 410 25.57 -0.01 31.24
CA THR A 410 26.91 0.56 31.15
C THR A 410 27.95 -0.44 31.65
N PRO A 411 29.03 -0.72 30.90
CA PRO A 411 29.36 -0.19 29.57
C PRO A 411 28.60 -0.90 28.42
N LEU A 412 28.42 -0.22 27.29
CA LEU A 412 27.98 -0.81 26.02
C LEU A 412 29.17 -0.94 25.07
N SER A 413 29.24 -2.04 24.31
CA SER A 413 30.35 -2.28 23.37
C SER A 413 30.11 -1.71 21.96
N GLN A 414 28.85 -1.43 21.59
CA GLN A 414 28.50 -0.96 20.25
C GLN A 414 27.24 -0.07 20.24
N PRO A 415 27.02 0.74 19.20
CA PRO A 415 25.85 1.62 19.09
C PRO A 415 24.57 0.90 18.64
N ALA A 416 24.63 -0.40 18.30
CA ALA A 416 23.51 -1.17 17.76
C ALA A 416 22.20 -1.07 18.57
N PRO A 417 22.20 -1.06 19.92
CA PRO A 417 20.97 -0.88 20.68
C PRO A 417 20.22 0.43 20.35
N PHE A 418 20.94 1.54 20.17
CA PHE A 418 20.35 2.83 19.80
C PHE A 418 19.81 2.83 18.38
N LEU A 419 20.59 2.28 17.44
CA LEU A 419 20.20 2.19 16.04
C LEU A 419 18.91 1.36 15.86
N LEU A 420 18.83 0.19 16.51
CA LEU A 420 17.66 -0.68 16.46
C LEU A 420 16.44 -0.06 17.15
N LEU A 421 16.64 0.56 18.31
CA LEU A 421 15.55 1.23 19.03
C LEU A 421 15.02 2.42 18.22
N ALA A 422 15.90 3.21 17.61
CA ALA A 422 15.52 4.32 16.75
C ALA A 422 14.78 3.86 15.49
N ASP A 423 15.19 2.74 14.90
CA ASP A 423 14.51 2.11 13.76
C ASP A 423 13.09 1.65 14.11
N LEU A 424 12.91 1.06 15.30
CA LEU A 424 11.59 0.71 15.83
C LEU A 424 10.74 1.96 16.10
N MET A 425 11.33 3.04 16.61
CA MET A 425 10.61 4.32 16.80
C MET A 425 10.19 4.93 15.46
N ILE A 426 11.02 4.86 14.41
CA ILE A 426 10.63 5.27 13.05
C ILE A 426 9.45 4.42 12.56
N TYR A 427 9.53 3.10 12.73
CA TYR A 427 8.44 2.18 12.38
C TYR A 427 7.13 2.53 13.11
N ALA A 428 7.22 2.89 14.39
CA ALA A 428 6.10 3.34 15.21
C ALA A 428 5.56 4.74 14.79
N GLY A 429 6.32 5.50 14.00
CA GLY A 429 6.00 6.87 13.60
C GLY A 429 6.48 7.95 14.59
N ASP A 430 7.22 7.54 15.63
CA ASP A 430 7.76 8.39 16.68
C ASP A 430 9.12 9.01 16.28
N LEU A 431 9.12 9.84 15.23
CA LEU A 431 10.36 10.41 14.66
C LEU A 431 11.15 11.28 15.66
N GLU A 432 10.47 12.02 16.53
CA GLU A 432 11.13 12.84 17.55
C GLU A 432 11.82 11.97 18.62
N LYS A 433 11.15 10.89 19.07
CA LYS A 433 11.76 9.95 20.03
C LYS A 433 12.94 9.22 19.39
N SER A 434 12.82 8.87 18.10
CA SER A 434 13.91 8.27 17.32
C SER A 434 15.13 9.19 17.30
N ALA A 435 14.96 10.46 16.93
CA ALA A 435 16.04 11.44 16.93
C ALA A 435 16.66 11.63 18.32
N ALA A 436 15.84 11.72 19.38
CA ALA A 436 16.32 11.82 20.75
C ALA A 436 17.12 10.59 21.21
N CYS A 437 16.68 9.39 20.84
CA CYS A 437 17.39 8.14 21.09
C CYS A 437 18.77 8.13 20.41
N LEU A 438 18.84 8.55 19.15
CA LEU A 438 20.09 8.61 18.39
C LEU A 438 21.07 9.65 18.95
N MET A 439 20.57 10.81 19.41
CA MET A 439 21.40 11.80 20.10
C MET A 439 21.98 11.24 21.42
N GLN A 440 21.21 10.48 22.20
CA GLN A 440 21.75 9.77 23.37
C GLN A 440 22.80 8.71 22.99
N GLY A 441 22.65 8.08 21.82
CA GLY A 441 23.67 7.21 21.25
C GLY A 441 24.96 7.97 20.96
N LEU A 442 24.87 9.15 20.33
CA LEU A 442 26.01 10.00 20.00
C LEU A 442 26.73 10.56 21.23
N GLU A 443 26.02 10.77 22.36
CA GLU A 443 26.68 11.11 23.63
C GLU A 443 27.64 10.01 24.11
N ARG A 444 27.38 8.75 23.75
CA ARG A 444 28.21 7.59 24.13
C ARG A 444 29.21 7.18 23.06
N PHE A 445 28.84 7.37 21.80
CA PHE A 445 29.61 7.02 20.61
C PHE A 445 29.70 8.24 19.68
N PRO A 446 30.44 9.31 20.08
CA PRO A 446 30.42 10.59 19.38
C PRO A 446 31.04 10.55 17.98
N ASP A 447 31.90 9.57 17.69
CA ASP A 447 32.61 9.43 16.41
C ASP A 447 32.05 8.26 15.57
N ASP A 448 30.76 7.92 15.71
CA ASP A 448 30.12 6.84 14.96
C ASP A 448 29.31 7.36 13.76
N ALA A 449 29.75 7.01 12.55
CA ALA A 449 29.10 7.45 11.32
C ALA A 449 27.70 6.84 11.11
N LYS A 450 27.41 5.67 11.68
CA LYS A 450 26.10 5.02 11.53
C LYS A 450 25.04 5.78 12.33
N LEU A 451 25.38 6.25 13.53
CA LEU A 451 24.47 7.08 14.34
C LEU A 451 24.13 8.41 13.67
N HIS A 452 25.13 9.14 13.16
CA HIS A 452 24.87 10.35 12.39
C HIS A 452 24.01 10.06 11.14
N SER A 453 24.30 8.99 10.42
CA SER A 453 23.52 8.60 9.23
C SER A 453 22.08 8.19 9.57
N ALA A 454 21.86 7.51 10.69
CA ALA A 454 20.53 7.18 11.17
C ALA A 454 19.77 8.43 11.63
N LEU A 455 20.45 9.39 12.26
CA LEU A 455 19.85 10.66 12.68
C LEU A 455 19.48 11.52 11.46
N ALA A 456 20.34 11.55 10.45
CA ALA A 456 20.04 12.16 9.16
C ALA A 456 18.78 11.56 8.52
N ARG A 457 18.62 10.23 8.58
CA ARG A 457 17.43 9.52 8.10
C ARG A 457 16.18 9.89 8.91
N ALA A 458 16.27 9.94 10.24
CA ALA A 458 15.15 10.37 11.09
C ALA A 458 14.70 11.80 10.74
N TYR A 459 15.64 12.73 10.56
CA TYR A 459 15.33 14.09 10.11
C TYR A 459 14.77 14.15 8.70
N LEU A 460 15.22 13.29 7.79
CA LEU A 460 14.66 13.21 6.44
C LEU A 460 13.19 12.77 6.48
N PHE A 461 12.84 11.78 7.31
CA PHE A 461 11.45 11.38 7.52
C PHE A 461 10.62 12.49 8.17
N ALA A 462 11.22 13.30 9.04
CA ALA A 462 10.58 14.48 9.63
C ALA A 462 10.50 15.69 8.67
N ASP A 463 10.94 15.55 7.41
CA ASP A 463 11.09 16.62 6.41
C ASP A 463 11.99 17.79 6.87
N GLU A 464 12.88 17.54 7.82
CA GLU A 464 13.89 18.47 8.34
C GLU A 464 15.21 18.36 7.54
N ARG A 465 15.14 18.64 6.24
CA ARG A 465 16.24 18.43 5.26
C ARG A 465 17.54 19.16 5.63
N GLY A 466 17.45 20.32 6.26
CA GLY A 466 18.61 21.08 6.74
C GLY A 466 19.40 20.31 7.80
N LYS A 467 18.72 19.83 8.85
CA LYS A 467 19.35 19.01 9.89
C LYS A 467 19.85 17.68 9.33
N SER A 468 19.09 17.07 8.42
CA SER A 468 19.52 15.85 7.71
C SER A 468 20.87 16.04 7.03
N ARG A 469 21.08 17.18 6.36
CA ARG A 469 22.35 17.52 5.72
C ARG A 469 23.49 17.75 6.72
N GLU A 470 23.24 18.45 7.82
CA GLU A 470 24.24 18.69 8.86
C GLU A 470 24.77 17.39 9.46
N GLU A 471 23.89 16.40 9.65
CA GLU A 471 24.26 15.07 10.15
C GLU A 471 25.01 14.24 9.10
N ILE A 472 24.62 14.32 7.81
CA ILE A 472 25.39 13.70 6.71
C ILE A 472 26.80 14.29 6.64
N ASP A 473 26.93 15.61 6.72
CA ASP A 473 28.23 16.29 6.72
C ASP A 473 29.08 15.85 7.93
N SER A 474 28.46 15.63 9.09
CA SER A 474 29.14 15.13 10.29
C SER A 474 29.60 13.68 10.11
N ALA A 475 28.77 12.81 9.55
CA ALA A 475 29.15 11.44 9.21
C ALA A 475 30.34 11.39 8.22
N GLN A 476 30.38 12.30 7.24
CA GLN A 476 31.45 12.37 6.25
C GLN A 476 32.79 12.90 6.79
N ARG A 477 32.78 13.66 7.90
CA ARG A 477 34.02 14.12 8.56
C ARG A 477 34.71 12.98 9.30
N ILE A 478 33.98 11.93 9.64
CA ILE A 478 34.54 10.71 10.24
C ILE A 478 35.35 9.99 9.15
N ARG A 479 36.60 9.65 9.46
CA ARG A 479 37.55 9.09 8.46
C ARG A 479 37.13 7.73 7.91
N GLU A 480 36.30 7.01 8.64
CA GLU A 480 35.79 5.69 8.27
C GLU A 480 34.85 5.78 7.07
N ARG A 481 35.08 4.95 6.05
CA ARG A 481 34.17 4.87 4.90
C ARG A 481 32.89 4.15 5.32
N SER A 482 31.82 4.91 5.55
CA SER A 482 30.51 4.36 5.92
C SER A 482 29.59 4.20 4.70
N VAL A 483 29.03 3.00 4.55
CA VAL A 483 27.96 2.72 3.59
C VAL A 483 26.72 3.54 3.94
N GLU A 484 26.35 3.58 5.23
CA GLU A 484 25.19 4.30 5.74
C GLU A 484 25.23 5.79 5.40
N ALA A 485 26.40 6.43 5.49
CA ALA A 485 26.57 7.85 5.16
C ALA A 485 26.31 8.11 3.67
N ALA A 486 26.86 7.26 2.79
CA ALA A 486 26.64 7.35 1.36
C ALA A 486 25.17 7.08 0.97
N LEU A 487 24.50 6.16 1.66
CA LEU A 487 23.06 5.90 1.48
C LEU A 487 22.21 7.10 1.90
N ALA A 488 22.48 7.69 3.07
CA ALA A 488 21.75 8.86 3.57
C ALA A 488 21.90 10.07 2.63
N GLU A 489 23.10 10.30 2.08
CA GLU A 489 23.35 11.31 1.06
C GLU A 489 22.56 11.04 -0.23
N GLY A 490 22.53 9.78 -0.69
CA GLY A 490 21.76 9.37 -1.86
C GLY A 490 20.26 9.62 -1.67
N ASP A 491 19.73 9.27 -0.50
CA ASP A 491 18.33 9.46 -0.15
C ASP A 491 17.94 10.94 -0.09
N LEU A 492 18.77 11.79 0.53
CA LEU A 492 18.54 13.24 0.57
C LEU A 492 18.58 13.84 -0.84
N ALA A 493 19.60 13.50 -1.64
CA ALA A 493 19.74 13.99 -3.02
C ALA A 493 18.56 13.57 -3.91
N ARG A 494 18.05 12.34 -3.73
CA ARG A 494 16.88 11.85 -4.46
C ARG A 494 15.61 12.61 -4.06
N VAL A 495 15.39 12.86 -2.77
CA VAL A 495 14.27 13.68 -2.27
C VAL A 495 14.34 15.13 -2.78
N GLU A 496 15.54 15.65 -3.00
CA GLU A 496 15.77 16.97 -3.61
C GLU A 496 15.65 16.99 -5.14
N GLY A 497 15.43 15.83 -5.78
CA GLY A 497 15.33 15.70 -7.24
C GLY A 497 16.67 15.78 -7.97
N ASN A 498 17.80 15.69 -7.24
CA ASN A 498 19.14 15.70 -7.84
C ASN A 498 19.59 14.28 -8.19
N ALA A 499 18.99 13.71 -9.25
CA ALA A 499 19.23 12.33 -9.69
C ALA A 499 20.72 12.02 -9.94
N LYS A 500 21.50 12.98 -10.44
CA LYS A 500 22.94 12.81 -10.69
C LYS A 500 23.72 12.64 -9.39
N SER A 501 23.42 13.43 -8.37
CA SER A 501 24.11 13.34 -7.08
C SER A 501 23.66 12.10 -6.30
N ALA A 502 22.37 11.76 -6.39
CA ALA A 502 21.82 10.52 -5.83
C ALA A 502 22.53 9.28 -6.41
N ALA A 503 22.64 9.19 -7.74
CA ALA A 503 23.35 8.07 -8.40
C ALA A 503 24.79 7.93 -7.90
N ARG A 504 25.56 9.03 -7.84
CA ARG A 504 26.95 9.02 -7.36
C ARG A 504 27.10 8.59 -5.90
N ALA A 505 26.15 8.97 -5.04
CA ALA A 505 26.16 8.58 -3.65
C ALA A 505 25.89 7.08 -3.49
N TYR A 506 24.90 6.54 -4.21
CA TYR A 506 24.63 5.10 -4.22
C TYR A 506 25.77 4.29 -4.87
N GLU A 507 26.41 4.80 -5.94
CA GLU A 507 27.62 4.20 -6.51
C GLU A 507 28.75 4.10 -5.48
N ARG A 508 28.99 5.16 -4.68
CA ARG A 508 29.96 5.09 -3.57
C ARG A 508 29.55 4.07 -2.50
N ALA A 509 28.27 3.95 -2.17
CA ALA A 509 27.82 2.93 -1.23
C ALA A 509 28.17 1.51 -1.75
N ILE A 510 27.97 1.27 -3.05
CA ILE A 510 28.35 0.01 -3.72
C ILE A 510 29.88 -0.18 -3.71
N GLU A 511 30.67 0.87 -3.97
CA GLU A 511 32.14 0.79 -3.92
C GLU A 511 32.68 0.44 -2.53
N VAL A 512 32.06 0.98 -1.48
CA VAL A 512 32.45 0.69 -0.08
C VAL A 512 32.09 -0.76 0.28
N LYS A 513 30.88 -1.21 -0.07
CA LYS A 513 30.40 -2.55 0.27
C LYS A 513 29.53 -3.14 -0.86
N PRO A 514 30.15 -3.83 -1.84
CA PRO A 514 29.41 -4.38 -2.99
C PRO A 514 28.36 -5.44 -2.64
N ALA A 515 28.50 -6.08 -1.47
CA ALA A 515 27.59 -7.08 -0.94
C ALA A 515 26.39 -6.48 -0.18
N ASP A 516 26.35 -5.15 0.03
CA ASP A 516 25.19 -4.46 0.61
C ASP A 516 24.15 -4.19 -0.49
N ASP A 517 22.93 -4.67 -0.28
CA ASP A 517 21.82 -4.58 -1.23
C ASP A 517 21.29 -3.15 -1.41
N ARG A 518 21.43 -2.28 -0.41
CA ARG A 518 20.78 -0.96 -0.37
C ARG A 518 21.33 0.01 -1.42
N GLY A 519 22.63 -0.05 -1.69
CA GLY A 519 23.26 0.78 -2.73
C GLY A 519 22.75 0.43 -4.13
N TRP A 520 22.65 -0.87 -4.42
CA TRP A 520 22.07 -1.39 -5.67
C TRP A 520 20.59 -1.02 -5.80
N TYR A 521 19.83 -1.14 -4.72
CA TYR A 521 18.43 -0.73 -4.69
C TYR A 521 18.26 0.77 -4.97
N GLY A 522 19.01 1.63 -4.26
CA GLY A 522 18.98 3.08 -4.45
C GLY A 522 19.33 3.49 -5.88
N LEU A 523 20.40 2.91 -6.45
CA LEU A 523 20.78 3.14 -7.83
C LEU A 523 19.72 2.61 -8.82
N GLY A 524 19.12 1.46 -8.53
CA GLY A 524 18.00 0.89 -9.27
C GLY A 524 16.82 1.86 -9.35
N ARG A 525 16.42 2.44 -8.21
CA ARG A 525 15.34 3.44 -8.15
C ARG A 525 15.64 4.69 -8.94
N VAL A 526 16.85 5.25 -8.82
CA VAL A 526 17.25 6.43 -9.60
C VAL A 526 17.18 6.14 -11.10
N ASN A 527 17.60 4.95 -11.53
CA ASN A 527 17.49 4.54 -12.93
C ASN A 527 16.03 4.33 -13.36
N THR A 528 15.16 3.78 -12.49
CA THR A 528 13.72 3.68 -12.75
C THR A 528 13.08 5.06 -12.89
N GLU A 529 13.38 5.99 -11.99
CA GLU A 529 12.91 7.39 -12.03
C GLU A 529 13.38 8.12 -13.30
N LYS A 530 14.57 7.79 -13.81
CA LYS A 530 15.11 8.25 -15.10
C LYS A 530 14.64 7.44 -16.31
N GLU A 531 13.82 6.41 -16.11
CA GLU A 531 13.35 5.49 -17.15
C GLU A 531 14.46 4.74 -17.91
N GLU A 532 15.63 4.58 -17.29
CA GLU A 532 16.75 3.79 -17.81
C GLU A 532 16.53 2.29 -17.52
N ILE A 533 15.50 1.73 -18.16
CA ILE A 533 14.92 0.41 -17.87
C ILE A 533 15.98 -0.71 -17.75
N ARG A 534 16.96 -0.76 -18.66
CA ARG A 534 17.98 -1.82 -18.65
C ARG A 534 18.90 -1.73 -17.43
N ALA A 535 19.37 -0.53 -17.10
CA ALA A 535 20.25 -0.31 -15.95
C ALA A 535 19.48 -0.50 -14.64
N GLY A 536 18.27 0.07 -14.55
CA GLY A 536 17.38 -0.09 -13.39
C GLY A 536 17.09 -1.56 -13.09
N ARG A 537 16.72 -2.35 -14.12
CA ARG A 537 16.46 -3.79 -13.96
C ARG A 537 17.70 -4.53 -13.45
N GLY A 538 18.88 -4.27 -14.01
CA GLY A 538 20.11 -4.92 -13.58
C GLY A 538 20.43 -4.66 -12.10
N ASN A 539 20.30 -3.40 -11.67
CA ASN A 539 20.56 -2.99 -10.29
C ASN A 539 19.52 -3.53 -9.31
N LEU A 540 18.23 -3.50 -9.65
CA LEU A 540 17.17 -4.07 -8.80
C LEU A 540 17.27 -5.59 -8.67
N LEU A 541 17.60 -6.30 -9.76
CA LEU A 541 17.85 -7.74 -9.71
C LEU A 541 19.08 -8.07 -8.86
N LYS A 542 20.13 -7.24 -8.90
CA LYS A 542 21.30 -7.43 -8.03
C LYS A 542 20.96 -7.20 -6.55
N ALA A 543 20.16 -6.18 -6.24
CA ALA A 543 19.67 -5.96 -4.88
C ALA A 543 18.85 -7.16 -4.37
N LEU A 544 17.98 -7.73 -5.22
CA LEU A 544 17.17 -8.91 -4.90
C LEU A 544 17.98 -10.21 -4.81
N GLU A 545 19.10 -10.32 -5.53
CA GLU A 545 20.05 -11.42 -5.39
C GLU A 545 20.71 -11.39 -4.00
N LEU A 546 21.13 -10.20 -3.56
CA LEU A 546 21.78 -10.00 -2.25
C LEU A 546 20.77 -10.09 -1.09
N TYR A 547 19.55 -9.59 -1.28
CA TYR A 547 18.48 -9.62 -0.30
C TYR A 547 17.13 -10.04 -0.92
N PRO A 548 16.86 -11.37 -1.02
CA PRO A 548 15.64 -11.91 -1.66
C PRO A 548 14.33 -11.55 -0.97
N ARG A 549 14.39 -11.05 0.28
CA ARG A 549 13.24 -10.68 1.12
C ARG A 549 12.91 -9.18 1.04
N GLY A 550 13.51 -8.44 0.12
CA GLY A 550 13.25 -7.01 -0.07
C GLY A 550 11.91 -6.75 -0.74
N ALA A 551 10.82 -6.64 0.04
CA ALA A 551 9.48 -6.37 -0.47
C ALA A 551 9.44 -5.09 -1.31
N GLY A 552 10.02 -3.99 -0.80
CA GLY A 552 10.12 -2.73 -1.54
C GLY A 552 10.95 -2.84 -2.83
N TYR A 553 11.89 -3.79 -2.90
CA TYR A 553 12.73 -3.98 -4.09
C TYR A 553 11.93 -4.67 -5.20
N GLN A 554 11.08 -5.63 -4.82
CA GLN A 554 10.09 -6.23 -5.70
C GLN A 554 9.04 -5.20 -6.16
N GLY A 555 8.60 -4.30 -5.27
CA GLY A 555 7.70 -3.20 -5.62
C GLY A 555 8.30 -2.28 -6.69
N GLU A 556 9.55 -1.84 -6.50
CA GLU A 556 10.24 -0.99 -7.49
C GLU A 556 10.53 -1.73 -8.81
N LEU A 557 10.85 -3.04 -8.75
CA LEU A 557 10.96 -3.87 -9.96
C LEU A 557 9.61 -3.95 -10.69
N GLY A 558 8.51 -4.11 -9.96
CA GLY A 558 7.16 -4.08 -10.50
C GLY A 558 6.86 -2.76 -11.22
N THR A 559 7.22 -1.62 -10.62
CA THR A 559 7.08 -0.29 -11.23
C THR A 559 7.91 -0.18 -12.51
N LEU A 560 9.17 -0.64 -12.49
CA LEU A 560 10.05 -0.63 -13.66
C LEU A 560 9.48 -1.49 -14.80
N GLU A 561 8.98 -2.70 -14.50
CA GLU A 561 8.37 -3.56 -15.51
C GLU A 561 7.06 -2.99 -16.05
N SER A 562 6.31 -2.25 -15.22
CA SER A 562 5.12 -1.49 -15.66
C SER A 562 5.48 -0.35 -16.63
N LEU A 563 6.61 0.33 -16.42
CA LEU A 563 7.15 1.33 -17.36
C LEU A 563 7.61 0.69 -18.66
N ALA A 564 8.20 -0.51 -18.57
CA ALA A 564 8.61 -1.31 -19.72
C ALA A 564 7.44 -1.97 -20.48
N ASN A 565 6.19 -1.76 -20.04
CA ASN A 565 4.98 -2.45 -20.53
C ASN A 565 5.03 -3.99 -20.43
N ASN A 566 5.90 -4.52 -19.55
CA ASN A 566 5.99 -5.94 -19.24
C ASN A 566 4.99 -6.32 -18.14
N PHE A 567 3.70 -6.21 -18.43
CA PHE A 567 2.61 -6.33 -17.46
C PHE A 567 2.60 -7.65 -16.67
N THR A 568 3.01 -8.77 -17.29
CA THR A 568 3.12 -10.07 -16.62
C THR A 568 4.19 -10.08 -15.55
N ALA A 569 5.40 -9.59 -15.87
CA ALA A 569 6.51 -9.50 -14.93
C ALA A 569 6.21 -8.48 -13.82
N SER A 570 5.61 -7.35 -14.19
CA SER A 570 5.18 -6.32 -13.24
C SER A 570 4.21 -6.86 -12.19
N ARG A 571 3.17 -7.60 -12.63
CA ARG A 571 2.22 -8.24 -11.72
C ARG A 571 2.89 -9.24 -10.79
N ALA A 572 3.78 -10.07 -11.31
CA ALA A 572 4.48 -11.07 -10.51
C ALA A 572 5.32 -10.42 -9.41
N ALA A 573 6.04 -9.34 -9.74
CA ALA A 573 6.84 -8.59 -8.79
C ALA A 573 5.97 -7.89 -7.72
N PHE A 574 4.88 -7.21 -8.10
CA PHE A 574 3.96 -6.62 -7.12
C PHE A 574 3.31 -7.68 -6.21
N ASN A 575 2.89 -8.82 -6.76
CA ASN A 575 2.33 -9.91 -5.95
C ASN A 575 3.37 -10.48 -4.98
N GLN A 576 4.65 -10.55 -5.38
CA GLN A 576 5.72 -10.98 -4.49
C GLN A 576 5.99 -9.96 -3.37
N ALA A 577 5.98 -8.66 -3.69
CA ALA A 577 6.07 -7.59 -2.71
C ALA A 577 4.94 -7.69 -1.68
N LEU A 578 3.69 -7.81 -2.15
CA LEU A 578 2.49 -7.89 -1.31
C LEU A 578 2.38 -9.20 -0.52
N LYS A 579 3.02 -10.27 -0.99
CA LYS A 579 3.14 -11.51 -0.23
C LYS A 579 4.08 -11.34 0.98
N GLN A 580 5.12 -10.52 0.84
CA GLN A 580 6.09 -10.26 1.90
C GLN A 580 5.63 -9.14 2.84
N ASN A 581 5.02 -8.09 2.29
CA ASN A 581 4.44 -6.97 3.02
C ASN A 581 3.07 -6.64 2.41
N PRO A 582 1.97 -7.20 2.96
CA PRO A 582 0.61 -6.92 2.49
C PRO A 582 0.21 -5.45 2.50
N ASP A 583 0.90 -4.64 3.30
CA ASP A 583 0.60 -3.23 3.55
C ASP A 583 1.45 -2.28 2.71
N ASP A 584 2.26 -2.81 1.78
CA ASP A 584 3.07 -2.01 0.88
C ASP A 584 2.17 -1.18 -0.05
N TYR A 585 1.89 0.05 0.37
CA TYR A 585 1.05 1.00 -0.35
C TYR A 585 1.62 1.35 -1.73
N VAL A 586 2.95 1.27 -1.92
CA VAL A 586 3.61 1.51 -3.21
C VAL A 586 3.30 0.36 -4.15
N ALA A 587 3.43 -0.89 -3.68
CA ALA A 587 3.08 -2.07 -4.46
C ALA A 587 1.58 -2.16 -4.76
N LEU A 588 0.71 -1.84 -3.80
CA LEU A 588 -0.74 -1.74 -4.02
C LEU A 588 -1.08 -0.68 -5.08
N THR A 589 -0.45 0.49 -5.00
CA THR A 589 -0.63 1.55 -6.00
C THR A 589 -0.14 1.10 -7.39
N GLY A 590 1.00 0.42 -7.45
CA GLY A 590 1.54 -0.13 -8.69
C GLY A 590 0.62 -1.18 -9.32
N LEU A 591 0.04 -2.07 -8.50
CA LEU A 591 -0.96 -3.04 -8.94
C LEU A 591 -2.23 -2.35 -9.45
N GLY A 592 -2.73 -1.34 -8.75
CA GLY A 592 -3.90 -0.57 -9.19
C GLY A 592 -3.66 0.12 -10.53
N LEU A 593 -2.48 0.71 -10.72
CA LEU A 593 -2.10 1.33 -11.99
C LEU A 593 -1.99 0.30 -13.12
N LEU A 594 -1.47 -0.90 -12.83
CA LEU A 594 -1.44 -2.01 -13.77
C LEU A 594 -2.86 -2.44 -14.18
N GLU A 595 -3.81 -2.49 -13.25
CA GLU A 595 -5.21 -2.78 -13.55
C GLU A 595 -5.88 -1.69 -14.39
N LEU A 596 -5.61 -0.40 -14.11
CA LEU A 596 -6.07 0.71 -14.95
C LEU A 596 -5.58 0.56 -16.39
N LYS A 597 -4.28 0.26 -16.57
CA LYS A 597 -3.68 0.04 -17.89
C LYS A 597 -4.32 -1.12 -18.66
N ARG A 598 -4.88 -2.11 -17.95
CA ARG A 598 -5.59 -3.26 -18.54
C ARG A 598 -7.09 -3.00 -18.73
N GLY A 599 -7.61 -1.86 -18.30
CA GLY A 599 -9.04 -1.51 -18.37
C GLY A 599 -9.89 -2.09 -17.24
N ASN A 600 -9.27 -2.65 -16.19
CA ASN A 600 -9.96 -3.23 -15.04
C ASN A 600 -10.16 -2.18 -13.94
N THR A 601 -10.91 -1.11 -14.24
CA THR A 601 -11.03 0.07 -13.38
C THR A 601 -11.55 -0.22 -11.97
N GLU A 602 -12.44 -1.21 -11.80
CA GLU A 602 -12.93 -1.60 -10.46
C GLU A 602 -11.85 -2.23 -9.59
N ALA A 603 -11.07 -3.17 -10.14
CA ALA A 603 -9.94 -3.77 -9.44
C ALA A 603 -8.85 -2.73 -9.13
N ALA A 604 -8.65 -1.77 -10.04
CA ALA A 604 -7.74 -0.66 -9.80
C ALA A 604 -8.19 0.21 -8.62
N LEU A 605 -9.48 0.57 -8.58
CA LEU A 605 -10.04 1.37 -7.52
C LEU A 605 -9.91 0.66 -6.16
N ASP A 606 -10.19 -0.64 -6.08
CA ASP A 606 -9.96 -1.43 -4.87
C ASP A 606 -8.51 -1.32 -4.38
N ALA A 607 -7.54 -1.56 -5.27
CA ALA A 607 -6.12 -1.48 -4.94
C ALA A 607 -5.70 -0.07 -4.48
N PHE A 608 -6.19 1.00 -5.13
CA PHE A 608 -5.90 2.37 -4.71
C PHE A 608 -6.55 2.73 -3.38
N LEU A 609 -7.78 2.27 -3.13
CA LEU A 609 -8.45 2.47 -1.85
C LEU A 609 -7.66 1.79 -0.72
N ARG A 610 -7.20 0.56 -0.92
CA ARG A 610 -6.33 -0.14 0.04
C ARG A 610 -5.01 0.60 0.25
N ALA A 611 -4.37 1.07 -0.82
CA ALA A 611 -3.14 1.86 -0.72
C ALA A 611 -3.34 3.19 0.04
N GLY A 612 -4.45 3.89 -0.21
CA GLY A 612 -4.81 5.12 0.51
C GLY A 612 -5.13 4.89 1.99
N LEU A 613 -5.65 3.72 2.35
CA LEU A 613 -5.78 3.32 3.76
C LEU A 613 -4.42 3.01 4.39
N MET A 614 -3.48 2.44 3.63
CA MET A 614 -2.14 2.14 4.13
C MET A 614 -1.30 3.41 4.34
N GLU A 615 -1.33 4.36 3.41
CA GLU A 615 -0.67 5.66 3.57
C GLU A 615 -1.59 6.81 3.11
N PRO A 616 -2.39 7.38 4.04
CA PRO A 616 -3.33 8.46 3.74
C PRO A 616 -2.69 9.76 3.25
N ARG A 617 -1.38 9.97 3.46
CA ARG A 617 -0.66 11.16 2.99
C ARG A 617 -0.03 10.95 1.62
N TYR A 618 -0.19 9.79 1.00
CA TYR A 618 0.39 9.52 -0.31
C TYR A 618 -0.40 10.22 -1.42
N ALA A 619 -0.14 11.51 -1.65
CA ALA A 619 -0.85 12.35 -2.62
C ALA A 619 -1.09 11.67 -3.99
N ARG A 620 -0.11 10.91 -4.47
CA ARG A 620 -0.17 10.22 -5.76
C ARG A 620 -1.29 9.17 -5.83
N VAL A 621 -1.58 8.44 -4.75
CA VAL A 621 -2.68 7.46 -4.76
C VAL A 621 -4.03 8.14 -4.94
N HIS A 622 -4.20 9.35 -4.42
CA HIS A 622 -5.41 10.14 -4.58
C HIS A 622 -5.60 10.61 -6.03
N VAL A 623 -4.52 10.99 -6.73
CA VAL A 623 -4.58 11.26 -8.17
C VAL A 623 -5.04 10.03 -8.95
N TYR A 624 -4.50 8.85 -8.65
CA TYR A 624 -4.91 7.62 -9.35
C TYR A 624 -6.32 7.15 -8.99
N THR A 625 -6.73 7.34 -7.73
CA THR A 625 -8.11 7.10 -7.28
C THR A 625 -9.07 8.02 -8.03
N ALA A 626 -8.70 9.29 -8.21
CA ALA A 626 -9.49 10.24 -8.99
C ALA A 626 -9.63 9.80 -10.45
N VAL A 627 -8.55 9.31 -11.07
CA VAL A 627 -8.58 8.78 -12.44
C VAL A 627 -9.51 7.57 -12.54
N ALA A 628 -9.46 6.65 -11.57
CA ALA A 628 -10.37 5.51 -11.53
C ALA A 628 -11.84 5.94 -11.39
N TYR A 629 -12.14 6.89 -10.50
CA TYR A 629 -13.49 7.47 -10.39
C TYR A 629 -13.94 8.14 -11.69
N TYR A 630 -13.05 8.89 -12.33
CA TYR A 630 -13.35 9.56 -13.59
C TYR A 630 -13.70 8.56 -14.70
N GLN A 631 -12.92 7.48 -14.85
CA GLN A 631 -13.20 6.40 -15.80
C GLN A 631 -14.53 5.69 -15.53
N MET A 632 -15.01 5.68 -14.28
CA MET A 632 -16.32 5.17 -13.90
C MET A 632 -17.45 6.20 -14.08
N GLY A 633 -17.17 7.43 -14.53
CA GLY A 633 -18.14 8.52 -14.64
C GLY A 633 -18.49 9.21 -13.32
N ARG A 634 -17.76 8.91 -12.23
CA ARG A 634 -17.97 9.47 -10.88
C ARG A 634 -17.20 10.78 -10.71
N VAL A 635 -17.63 11.80 -11.46
CA VAL A 635 -16.95 13.10 -11.55
C VAL A 635 -16.84 13.83 -10.19
N PRO A 636 -17.88 13.92 -9.34
CA PRO A 636 -17.76 14.60 -8.05
C PRO A 636 -16.67 13.99 -7.17
N GLU A 637 -16.69 12.65 -7.01
CA GLU A 637 -15.69 11.93 -6.22
C GLU A 637 -14.28 12.06 -6.79
N SER A 638 -14.15 12.10 -8.11
CA SER A 638 -12.87 12.34 -8.78
C SER A 638 -12.28 13.70 -8.41
N LEU A 639 -13.07 14.78 -8.52
CA LEU A 639 -12.61 16.13 -8.19
C LEU A 639 -12.28 16.29 -6.69
N ASP A 640 -13.00 15.62 -5.80
CA ASP A 640 -12.70 15.60 -4.37
C ASP A 640 -11.34 14.94 -4.07
N GLU A 641 -11.02 13.82 -4.73
CA GLU A 641 -9.72 13.16 -4.61
C GLU A 641 -8.58 14.03 -5.18
N LEU A 642 -8.79 14.74 -6.30
CA LEU A 642 -7.79 15.67 -6.83
C LEU A 642 -7.54 16.85 -5.89
N LYS A 643 -8.61 17.40 -5.29
CA LYS A 643 -8.47 18.47 -4.28
C LYS A 643 -7.68 18.00 -3.07
N ARG A 644 -7.89 16.76 -2.63
CA ARG A 644 -7.12 16.15 -1.54
C ARG A 644 -5.65 15.97 -1.93
N ALA A 645 -5.39 15.46 -3.13
CA ALA A 645 -4.03 15.28 -3.63
C ALA A 645 -3.25 16.61 -3.64
N SER A 646 -3.86 17.71 -4.11
CA SER A 646 -3.21 19.03 -4.13
C SER A 646 -3.00 19.65 -2.75
N GLN A 647 -3.81 19.27 -1.75
CA GLN A 647 -3.59 19.66 -0.35
C GLN A 647 -2.46 18.87 0.32
N LEU A 648 -2.19 17.66 -0.16
CA LEU A 648 -1.12 16.79 0.36
C LEU A 648 0.24 17.10 -0.28
N ASP A 649 0.27 17.46 -1.56
CA ASP A 649 1.47 17.93 -2.28
C ASP A 649 1.13 19.18 -3.10
N GLU A 650 1.33 20.36 -2.50
CA GLU A 650 1.04 21.67 -3.13
C GLU A 650 1.89 21.95 -4.38
N LYS A 651 2.99 21.21 -4.56
CA LYS A 651 3.90 21.36 -5.70
C LYS A 651 3.59 20.37 -6.82
N ASP A 652 2.73 19.39 -6.61
CA ASP A 652 2.38 18.41 -7.65
C ASP A 652 1.48 19.06 -8.71
N PRO A 653 1.91 19.12 -9.99
CA PRO A 653 1.05 19.62 -11.07
C PRO A 653 -0.07 18.64 -11.44
N MET A 654 0.05 17.34 -11.12
CA MET A 654 -0.85 16.30 -11.63
C MET A 654 -2.32 16.47 -11.21
N PRO A 655 -2.65 16.84 -9.95
CA PRO A 655 -4.03 17.08 -9.56
C PRO A 655 -4.72 18.14 -10.43
N HIS A 656 -4.00 19.23 -10.72
CA HIS A 656 -4.50 20.33 -11.55
C HIS A 656 -4.54 19.97 -13.04
N PHE A 657 -3.56 19.19 -13.50
CA PHE A 657 -3.54 18.67 -14.86
C PHE A 657 -4.79 17.81 -15.12
N MET A 658 -5.10 16.89 -14.20
CA MET A 658 -6.27 16.03 -14.32
C MET A 658 -7.58 16.80 -14.17
N ALA A 659 -7.65 17.78 -13.25
CA ALA A 659 -8.80 18.65 -13.11
C ALA A 659 -9.06 19.45 -14.41
N SER A 660 -8.01 19.91 -15.11
CA SER A 660 -8.13 20.59 -16.40
C SER A 660 -8.85 19.73 -17.44
N ILE A 661 -8.46 18.45 -17.55
CA ILE A 661 -9.10 17.51 -18.50
C ILE A 661 -10.55 17.27 -18.12
N ILE A 662 -10.81 16.95 -16.84
CA ILE A 662 -12.16 16.68 -16.35
C ILE A 662 -13.07 17.89 -16.54
N HIS A 663 -12.58 19.10 -16.27
CA HIS A 663 -13.35 20.33 -16.50
C HIS A 663 -13.59 20.62 -17.97
N THR A 664 -12.66 20.29 -18.85
CA THR A 664 -12.86 20.39 -20.31
C THR A 664 -13.97 19.43 -20.75
N ASP A 665 -13.87 18.16 -20.35
CA ASP A 665 -14.83 17.12 -20.71
C ASP A 665 -16.23 17.34 -20.11
N THR A 666 -16.31 18.03 -18.96
CA THR A 666 -17.57 18.37 -18.28
C THR A 666 -18.11 19.75 -18.64
N MET A 667 -17.59 20.39 -19.69
CA MET A 667 -18.06 21.67 -20.22
C MET A 667 -17.96 22.83 -19.21
N ARG A 668 -16.89 22.85 -18.41
CA ARG A 668 -16.59 23.92 -17.43
C ARG A 668 -15.34 24.70 -17.84
N PRO A 669 -15.39 25.47 -18.95
CA PRO A 669 -14.20 26.05 -19.58
C PRO A 669 -13.40 27.00 -18.68
N GLY A 670 -14.05 27.79 -17.84
CA GLY A 670 -13.36 28.68 -16.90
C GLY A 670 -12.48 27.91 -15.90
N LEU A 671 -13.02 26.84 -15.31
CA LEU A 671 -12.29 25.98 -14.38
C LEU A 671 -11.22 25.15 -15.11
N ALA A 672 -11.46 24.75 -16.36
CA ALA A 672 -10.48 24.06 -17.19
C ALA A 672 -9.23 24.92 -17.41
N VAL A 673 -9.42 26.16 -17.87
CA VAL A 673 -8.33 27.12 -18.08
C VAL A 673 -7.61 27.46 -16.76
N GLU A 674 -8.34 27.66 -15.66
CA GLU A 674 -7.73 27.90 -14.35
C GLU A 674 -6.86 26.73 -13.88
N SER A 675 -7.35 25.51 -14.05
CA SER A 675 -6.62 24.29 -13.72
C SER A 675 -5.39 24.11 -14.61
N ALA A 676 -5.51 24.35 -15.93
CA ALA A 676 -4.40 24.30 -16.87
C ALA A 676 -3.29 25.31 -16.52
N ARG A 677 -3.67 26.55 -16.17
CA ARG A 677 -2.75 27.59 -15.70
C ARG A 677 -1.99 27.17 -14.45
N THR A 678 -2.71 26.58 -13.50
CA THR A 678 -2.12 26.13 -12.24
C THR A 678 -1.17 24.96 -12.47
N ALA A 679 -1.56 23.99 -13.28
CA ALA A 679 -0.71 22.87 -13.68
C ALA A 679 0.56 23.35 -14.36
N LEU A 680 0.47 24.25 -15.36
CA LEU A 680 1.63 24.79 -16.08
C LEU A 680 2.64 25.44 -15.15
N ARG A 681 2.17 26.24 -14.18
CA ARG A 681 3.04 26.89 -13.17
C ARG A 681 3.81 25.88 -12.31
N LEU A 682 3.21 24.72 -12.03
CA LEU A 682 3.77 23.69 -11.17
C LEU A 682 4.59 22.64 -11.96
N LEU A 683 4.57 22.65 -13.29
CA LEU A 683 5.30 21.70 -14.14
C LEU A 683 6.79 21.54 -13.81
N PRO A 684 7.55 22.57 -13.38
CA PRO A 684 8.94 22.38 -12.98
C PRO A 684 9.15 21.37 -11.84
N TYR A 685 8.10 21.05 -11.09
CA TYR A 685 8.11 20.05 -10.01
C TYR A 685 7.54 18.69 -10.45
N LEU A 686 7.14 18.55 -11.71
CA LEU A 686 6.61 17.30 -12.26
C LEU A 686 7.66 16.18 -12.13
N LYS A 687 7.26 15.07 -11.52
CA LYS A 687 8.12 13.89 -11.36
C LYS A 687 8.08 12.97 -12.59
N SER A 688 6.88 12.69 -13.11
CA SER A 688 6.68 11.89 -14.33
C SER A 688 5.25 12.08 -14.85
N LEU A 689 5.12 12.25 -16.17
CA LEU A 689 3.83 12.28 -16.90
C LEU A 689 3.40 10.88 -17.40
N ASN A 690 4.37 9.97 -17.60
CA ASN A 690 4.20 8.73 -18.37
C ASN A 690 3.23 7.72 -17.75
N GLN A 691 2.94 7.83 -16.45
CA GLN A 691 2.02 6.91 -15.79
C GLN A 691 0.55 7.24 -16.00
N LEU A 692 0.18 8.45 -16.42
CA LEU A 692 -1.22 8.84 -16.62
C LEU A 692 -1.50 9.40 -18.01
N ALA A 693 -0.50 9.98 -18.66
CA ALA A 693 -0.67 10.63 -19.95
C ALA A 693 -0.33 9.68 -21.12
N ASN A 694 -0.90 8.48 -21.18
CA ASN A 694 -0.70 7.62 -22.34
C ASN A 694 -1.96 7.60 -23.20
N ASP A 695 -2.19 8.70 -23.92
CA ASP A 695 -3.28 8.82 -24.87
C ASP A 695 -2.78 8.87 -26.31
N GLN A 696 -3.46 8.14 -27.19
CA GLN A 696 -3.08 8.05 -28.61
C GLN A 696 -3.60 9.24 -29.43
N GLU A 697 -4.39 10.12 -28.82
CA GLU A 697 -5.02 11.26 -29.49
C GLU A 697 -4.38 12.61 -29.10
N GLY A 698 -3.41 12.63 -28.17
CA GLY A 698 -2.76 13.86 -27.71
C GLY A 698 -3.66 14.84 -26.95
N LEU A 699 -4.91 14.47 -26.64
CA LEU A 699 -5.90 15.29 -25.94
C LEU A 699 -5.55 15.52 -24.47
N THR A 700 -4.62 14.75 -23.91
CA THR A 700 -4.10 14.85 -22.55
C THR A 700 -3.04 15.95 -22.47
N ASN A 701 -3.34 17.13 -23.01
CA ASN A 701 -2.45 18.29 -23.10
C ASN A 701 -3.07 19.53 -22.45
N LEU A 702 -2.26 20.35 -21.78
CA LEU A 702 -2.76 21.59 -21.14
C LEU A 702 -3.34 22.59 -22.15
N GLY A 703 -2.85 22.56 -23.39
CA GLY A 703 -3.39 23.34 -24.50
C GLY A 703 -4.83 22.98 -24.87
N TYR A 704 -5.28 21.76 -24.56
CA TYR A 704 -6.62 21.29 -24.92
C TYR A 704 -7.73 22.12 -24.28
N ALA A 705 -7.53 22.60 -23.05
CA ALA A 705 -8.47 23.49 -22.36
C ALA A 705 -8.72 24.80 -23.13
N PHE A 706 -7.76 25.23 -23.95
CA PHE A 706 -7.83 26.44 -24.78
C PHE A 706 -8.36 26.15 -26.19
N SER A 707 -7.89 25.08 -26.84
CA SER A 707 -8.39 24.68 -28.18
C SER A 707 -9.88 24.36 -28.14
N TYR A 708 -10.36 23.76 -27.04
CA TYR A 708 -11.79 23.53 -26.83
C TYR A 708 -12.63 24.82 -26.90
N LEU A 709 -12.04 25.97 -26.58
CA LEU A 709 -12.66 27.29 -26.66
C LEU A 709 -12.37 28.04 -27.97
N GLY A 710 -11.70 27.40 -28.94
CA GLY A 710 -11.23 28.01 -30.17
C GLY A 710 -10.06 28.98 -29.98
N MET A 711 -9.37 28.93 -28.82
CA MET A 711 -8.22 29.79 -28.51
C MET A 711 -6.91 29.14 -28.98
N GLU A 712 -6.77 28.93 -30.29
CA GLU A 712 -5.71 28.08 -30.86
C GLU A 712 -4.28 28.59 -30.60
N GLU A 713 -4.06 29.91 -30.64
CA GLU A 713 -2.75 30.47 -30.31
C GLU A 713 -2.34 30.18 -28.85
N TRP A 714 -3.31 30.24 -27.93
CA TRP A 714 -3.10 29.88 -26.54
C TRP A 714 -2.91 28.37 -26.37
N ALA A 715 -3.66 27.56 -27.12
CA ALA A 715 -3.51 26.11 -27.13
C ALA A 715 -2.10 25.69 -27.54
N GLN A 716 -1.59 26.23 -28.65
CA GLN A 716 -0.22 26.01 -29.12
C GLN A 716 0.80 26.47 -28.09
N ARG A 717 0.63 27.68 -27.52
CA ARG A 717 1.53 28.22 -26.52
C ARG A 717 1.62 27.32 -25.29
N TYR A 718 0.49 26.89 -24.74
CA TYR A 718 0.46 26.01 -23.57
C TYR A 718 1.05 24.64 -23.89
N ALA A 719 0.75 24.08 -25.06
CA ALA A 719 1.32 22.81 -25.49
C ALA A 719 2.85 22.86 -25.65
N GLN A 720 3.40 23.99 -26.12
CA GLN A 720 4.85 24.23 -26.19
C GLN A 720 5.46 24.42 -24.80
N ASP A 721 4.85 25.23 -23.94
CA ASP A 721 5.35 25.50 -22.58
C ASP A 721 5.27 24.25 -21.70
N SER A 722 4.32 23.34 -21.96
CA SER A 722 4.19 22.04 -21.29
C SER A 722 4.81 20.88 -22.05
N TYR A 723 5.62 21.17 -23.08
CA TYR A 723 6.16 20.14 -23.96
C TYR A 723 7.12 19.21 -23.24
N TYR A 724 6.90 17.91 -23.37
CA TYR A 724 7.79 16.88 -22.84
C TYR A 724 8.25 15.94 -23.97
N PRO A 725 9.55 15.94 -24.35
CA PRO A 725 10.04 15.21 -25.53
C PRO A 725 9.78 13.70 -25.51
N PHE A 726 9.74 13.10 -24.33
CA PHE A 726 9.55 11.65 -24.16
C PHE A 726 8.08 11.24 -24.00
N TRP A 727 7.15 12.19 -24.11
CA TRP A 727 5.72 11.92 -24.05
C TRP A 727 5.07 12.13 -25.42
N ALA A 728 4.46 11.06 -25.94
CA ALA A 728 3.85 11.05 -27.27
C ALA A 728 2.75 12.11 -27.43
N GLY A 729 1.95 12.38 -26.40
CA GLY A 729 0.84 13.33 -26.48
C GLY A 729 1.29 14.79 -26.67
N SER A 730 2.51 15.16 -26.25
CA SER A 730 3.11 16.46 -26.59
C SER A 730 3.30 16.61 -28.09
N HIS A 731 3.76 15.55 -28.76
CA HIS A 731 3.98 15.56 -30.20
C HIS A 731 2.66 15.50 -30.96
N LEU A 732 1.74 14.62 -30.56
CA LEU A 732 0.44 14.45 -31.21
C LEU A 732 -0.39 15.73 -31.17
N PHE A 733 -0.52 16.36 -29.99
CA PHE A 733 -1.28 17.60 -29.86
C PHE A 733 -0.71 18.70 -30.75
N LEU A 734 0.61 18.90 -30.73
CA LEU A 734 1.25 19.92 -31.55
C LEU A 734 1.15 19.61 -33.05
N ALA A 735 1.23 18.34 -33.46
CA ALA A 735 1.09 17.94 -34.85
C ALA A 735 -0.28 18.34 -35.43
N ASP A 736 -1.36 18.16 -34.67
CA ASP A 736 -2.71 18.52 -35.11
C ASP A 736 -2.97 20.03 -35.12
N HIS A 737 -2.17 20.81 -34.40
CA HIS A 737 -2.38 22.25 -34.19
C HIS A 737 -1.36 23.14 -34.90
N TYR A 738 -0.27 22.62 -35.47
CA TYR A 738 0.62 23.40 -36.33
C TYR A 738 -0.04 23.64 -37.69
N PHE A 739 -0.14 24.91 -38.09
CA PHE A 739 -0.49 25.29 -39.47
C PHE A 739 0.66 24.91 -40.43
N GLY A 740 0.64 23.69 -40.94
CA GLY A 740 1.41 23.28 -42.11
C GLY A 740 0.55 23.33 -43.37
N LEU A 741 1.17 23.56 -44.54
CA LEU A 741 0.57 23.60 -45.89
C LEU A 741 -0.19 22.32 -46.33
N PHE A 742 -0.54 21.41 -45.41
CA PHE A 742 -1.14 20.11 -45.65
C PHE A 742 -2.58 19.95 -45.16
N ASN A 743 -3.18 20.96 -44.51
CA ASN A 743 -4.61 21.00 -44.17
C ASN A 743 -5.38 21.95 -45.07
#